data_AF-A0A0D2DGE7-F1
#
_entry.id   AF-A0A0D2DGE7-F1
#
_cell.length_a   1.000
_cell.length_b   1.000
_cell.length_c   1.000
_cell.angle_alpha   90.00
_cell.angle_beta   90.00
_cell.angle_gamma   90.00
#
_symmetry.space_group_name_H-M   'P 1'
#
loop_
_entity.id
_entity.type
_entity.pdbx_description
1 polymer ?
#
loop_
_entity_poly.entity_id
_entity_poly.type
_entity_poly.pdbx_seq_one_letter_code
_entity_poly.pdbx_strand_id
1 'polypeptide(L)'
;MESSPLTQLLRPDSFEPKIVQLYLHLFTALANEDGDESIPTEGFWREFFLLKPDKLRLYDILDPMTAFDLLHMQTQTQAFFRRATIEACSRDDSRNENALENLTAFLCAVFTKKFPNPNTDVIEVLAGLDAIDQTMSDIVHGLESIIRQSTSDTLRTKALETTLALVAGGFHTSLVSYFMHKDLFSALMKYVHDVHATPSAGLKAFVIVGVLSSYNKFESQNVYQNRLEDFVNEETIRLLVHNFTDACANIRNQYVSVQEDLPVPWNLNSTLVMVGLRPLSSDANKPLPPTEEEAKVLFGSLPQQDAACILSLYSFVQANSLFSANLLNLAPTTKDSKETPLSTFLSSTSYISHHAYRGARQSTYAVLSLLSLRIIVEDSLLVKKICSSDSKVTIRLCRQRAPHLPLVTSSRMPATAILDICTDTLSHNLRKRLDVNLYSLALGIILRVVTHLEQTKTRLQHHWAYIWGSLISLIRFLTQYSADLRHLRGIREELCGPLANLAAFCLTKGDGFLPDPASFDELFYKLIEAYDLLPKFKQAYCDPNSTTQTTDGRLKRSIEALISVSSHYHGLLQAQHGKKTHQSPAAIQRVIKEGYETLNLETDENFSHWDRWRESNWKAEIKKMIRVAVEDARALSLR
;
A
#
# COMPACT_ATOMS: atom_id res chain seq x y z
N MET A 1 -64.83 -41.60 4.42
CA MET A 1 -63.95 -40.81 3.54
C MET A 1 -62.81 -40.35 4.41
N GLU A 2 -61.68 -41.05 4.33
CA GLU A 2 -60.45 -40.72 5.04
C GLU A 2 -59.85 -39.44 4.43
N SER A 3 -59.57 -38.45 5.27
CA SER A 3 -58.93 -37.19 4.88
C SER A 3 -57.44 -37.45 4.56
N SER A 4 -57.09 -37.28 3.29
CA SER A 4 -55.74 -37.38 2.74
C SER A 4 -54.71 -36.55 3.54
N PRO A 5 -53.49 -37.08 3.82
CA PRO A 5 -52.48 -36.45 4.68
C PRO A 5 -51.55 -35.46 3.95
N LEU A 6 -51.99 -34.93 2.80
CA LEU A 6 -51.20 -33.99 1.99
C LEU A 6 -51.77 -32.59 2.13
N THR A 7 -51.38 -31.90 3.21
CA THR A 7 -51.51 -30.45 3.31
C THR A 7 -50.59 -29.82 2.27
N GLN A 8 -51.17 -29.23 1.22
CA GLN A 8 -50.45 -28.35 0.31
C GLN A 8 -49.93 -27.14 1.11
N LEU A 9 -48.63 -27.13 1.40
CA LEU A 9 -47.95 -25.93 1.86
C LEU A 9 -48.05 -24.88 0.75
N LEU A 10 -48.63 -23.72 1.09
CA LEU A 10 -48.69 -22.55 0.22
C LEU A 10 -47.27 -22.24 -0.28
N ARG A 11 -47.11 -22.04 -1.60
CA ARG A 11 -45.83 -21.62 -2.17
C ARG A 11 -45.40 -20.31 -1.49
N PRO A 12 -44.20 -20.22 -0.88
CA PRO A 12 -43.70 -18.97 -0.37
C PRO A 12 -43.47 -17.98 -1.52
N ASP A 13 -43.73 -16.69 -1.26
CA ASP A 13 -43.60 -15.60 -2.25
C ASP A 13 -42.15 -15.36 -2.72
N SER A 14 -41.17 -15.95 -2.02
CA SER A 14 -39.77 -16.06 -2.45
C SER A 14 -39.21 -17.45 -2.07
N PHE A 15 -38.45 -18.08 -2.98
CA PHE A 15 -37.70 -19.30 -2.68
C PHE A 15 -36.39 -18.93 -2.00
N GLU A 16 -36.39 -18.89 -0.67
CA GLU A 16 -35.15 -18.72 0.10
C GLU A 16 -34.46 -20.08 0.36
N PRO A 17 -33.14 -20.17 0.23
CA PRO A 17 -32.40 -21.39 0.55
C PRO A 17 -32.65 -21.81 2.00
N LYS A 18 -32.83 -23.12 2.24
CA LYS A 18 -33.11 -23.64 3.59
C LYS A 18 -32.06 -23.23 4.63
N ILE A 19 -30.80 -23.09 4.22
CA ILE A 19 -29.72 -22.63 5.10
C ILE A 19 -29.97 -21.20 5.65
N VAL A 20 -30.59 -20.32 4.87
CA VAL A 20 -30.94 -18.95 5.29
C VAL A 20 -32.01 -18.99 6.39
N GLN A 21 -32.98 -19.89 6.27
CA GLN A 21 -33.99 -20.11 7.31
C GLN A 21 -33.35 -20.62 8.61
N LEU A 22 -32.32 -21.48 8.52
CA LEU A 22 -31.58 -21.94 9.69
C LEU A 22 -30.75 -20.82 10.33
N TYR A 23 -30.16 -19.91 9.54
CA TYR A 23 -29.49 -18.71 10.08
C TYR A 23 -30.47 -17.83 10.84
N LEU A 24 -31.63 -17.54 10.27
CA LEU A 24 -32.68 -16.74 10.93
C LEU A 24 -33.23 -17.44 12.18
N HIS A 25 -33.39 -18.76 12.14
CA HIS A 25 -33.82 -19.50 13.32
C HIS A 25 -32.80 -19.38 14.47
N LEU A 26 -31.51 -19.56 14.16
CA LEU A 26 -30.43 -19.50 15.15
C LEU A 26 -30.23 -18.08 15.74
N PHE A 27 -30.16 -17.07 14.88
CA PHE A 27 -29.78 -15.71 15.29
C PHE A 27 -30.96 -14.75 15.53
N THR A 28 -32.20 -15.17 15.29
CA THR A 28 -33.37 -14.33 15.56
C THR A 28 -34.47 -15.03 16.34
N ALA A 29 -34.79 -16.29 16.05
CA ALA A 29 -35.86 -16.99 16.79
C ALA A 29 -35.35 -17.48 18.16
N LEU A 30 -34.32 -18.32 18.17
CA LEU A 30 -33.73 -18.89 19.39
C LEU A 30 -32.97 -17.87 20.24
N ALA A 31 -32.68 -16.71 19.66
CA ALA A 31 -32.07 -15.58 20.34
C ALA A 31 -33.00 -14.90 21.36
N ASN A 32 -34.32 -15.03 21.16
CA ASN A 32 -35.35 -14.40 21.99
C ASN A 32 -36.04 -15.38 22.96
N GLU A 33 -35.57 -16.63 23.01
CA GLU A 33 -36.12 -17.69 23.88
C GLU A 33 -35.24 -17.86 25.14
N ASP A 34 -35.84 -17.73 26.33
CA ASP A 34 -35.16 -17.92 27.61
C ASP A 34 -35.22 -19.39 28.07
N GLY A 35 -34.05 -20.02 28.33
CA GLY A 35 -33.95 -21.35 28.96
C GLY A 35 -33.14 -22.40 28.18
N ASP A 36 -33.26 -23.67 28.55
CA ASP A 36 -32.57 -24.82 27.92
C ASP A 36 -33.00 -25.08 26.46
N GLU A 37 -34.13 -24.52 26.02
CA GLU A 37 -34.60 -24.56 24.63
C GLU A 37 -33.80 -23.62 23.69
N SER A 38 -32.98 -22.75 24.26
CA SER A 38 -32.10 -21.87 23.48
C SER A 38 -31.06 -22.68 22.68
N ILE A 39 -30.55 -23.80 23.18
CA ILE A 39 -29.47 -24.54 22.50
C ILE A 39 -30.05 -25.44 21.39
N PRO A 40 -29.63 -25.28 20.11
CA PRO A 40 -30.16 -26.10 19.03
C PRO A 40 -29.84 -27.59 19.18
N THR A 41 -30.78 -28.45 18.79
CA THR A 41 -30.64 -29.91 18.85
C THR A 41 -29.54 -30.45 17.92
N GLU A 42 -29.03 -31.66 18.18
CA GLU A 42 -28.08 -32.34 17.28
C GLU A 42 -28.60 -32.51 15.85
N GLY A 43 -29.92 -32.66 15.66
CA GLY A 43 -30.55 -32.73 14.34
C GLY A 43 -30.39 -31.43 13.56
N PHE A 44 -30.55 -30.30 14.24
CA PHE A 44 -30.35 -28.96 13.67
C PHE A 44 -28.92 -28.78 13.16
N TRP A 45 -27.91 -29.06 14.00
CA TRP A 45 -26.50 -28.87 13.62
C TRP A 45 -26.07 -29.77 12.47
N ARG A 46 -26.55 -31.02 12.44
CA ARG A 46 -26.26 -31.93 11.32
C ARG A 46 -26.84 -31.41 10.01
N GLU A 47 -28.06 -30.88 10.03
CA GLU A 47 -28.66 -30.27 8.85
C GLU A 47 -27.93 -28.98 8.45
N PHE A 48 -27.57 -28.15 9.42
CA PHE A 48 -26.89 -26.88 9.23
C PHE A 48 -25.57 -27.02 8.45
N PHE A 49 -24.70 -27.95 8.86
CA PHE A 49 -23.38 -28.14 8.22
C PHE A 49 -23.42 -29.04 6.98
N LEU A 50 -24.53 -29.73 6.74
CA LEU A 50 -24.74 -30.51 5.51
C LEU A 50 -25.13 -29.62 4.32
N LEU A 51 -25.83 -28.51 4.58
CA LEU A 51 -26.27 -27.59 3.54
C LEU A 51 -25.13 -26.67 3.08
N LYS A 52 -25.14 -26.33 1.79
CA LYS A 52 -24.19 -25.37 1.23
C LYS A 52 -24.40 -23.99 1.87
N PRO A 53 -23.36 -23.36 2.44
CA PRO A 53 -23.47 -22.08 3.12
C PRO A 53 -23.66 -20.91 2.15
N ASP A 54 -24.30 -19.87 2.64
CA ASP A 54 -24.38 -18.56 1.98
C ASP A 54 -23.67 -17.52 2.87
N LYS A 55 -22.37 -17.33 2.60
CA LYS A 55 -21.49 -16.43 3.37
C LYS A 55 -22.03 -15.00 3.43
N LEU A 56 -22.54 -14.48 2.32
CA LEU A 56 -23.01 -13.09 2.24
C LEU A 56 -24.30 -12.92 3.02
N ARG A 57 -25.24 -13.86 2.90
CA ARG A 57 -26.50 -13.79 3.66
C ARG A 57 -26.28 -13.92 5.16
N LEU A 58 -25.38 -14.81 5.61
CA LEU A 58 -25.03 -14.89 7.03
C LEU A 58 -24.41 -13.58 7.54
N TYR A 59 -23.52 -12.98 6.75
CA TYR A 59 -22.95 -11.67 7.07
C TYR A 59 -24.04 -10.59 7.13
N ASP A 60 -24.93 -10.51 6.14
CA ASP A 60 -26.01 -9.51 6.07
C ASP A 60 -27.03 -9.63 7.21
N ILE A 61 -27.24 -10.83 7.76
CA ILE A 61 -28.09 -11.05 8.95
C ILE A 61 -27.43 -10.50 10.21
N LEU A 62 -26.11 -10.68 10.35
CA LEU A 62 -25.36 -10.29 11.54
C LEU A 62 -24.85 -8.83 11.47
N ASP A 63 -24.66 -8.26 10.29
CA ASP A 63 -24.18 -6.89 10.08
C ASP A 63 -25.06 -5.78 10.70
N PRO A 64 -26.41 -5.86 10.69
CA PRO A 64 -27.23 -4.85 11.37
C PRO A 64 -27.18 -4.95 12.90
N MET A 65 -26.77 -6.09 13.47
CA MET A 65 -26.72 -6.29 14.92
C MET A 65 -25.61 -5.45 15.58
N THR A 66 -25.88 -4.92 16.76
CA THR A 66 -24.88 -4.18 17.54
C THR A 66 -24.02 -5.13 18.38
N ALA A 67 -22.90 -4.61 18.91
CA ALA A 67 -22.07 -5.37 19.86
C ALA A 67 -22.87 -5.83 21.10
N PHE A 68 -23.85 -5.03 21.54
CA PHE A 68 -24.69 -5.36 22.69
C PHE A 68 -25.67 -6.50 22.38
N ASP A 69 -26.23 -6.51 21.18
CA ASP A 69 -27.14 -7.57 20.75
C ASP A 69 -26.40 -8.91 20.68
N LEU A 70 -25.16 -8.92 20.16
CA LEU A 70 -24.33 -10.12 20.13
C LEU A 70 -23.95 -10.62 21.53
N LEU A 71 -23.70 -9.71 22.48
CA LEU A 71 -23.46 -10.09 23.88
C LEU A 71 -24.70 -10.66 24.54
N HIS A 72 -25.89 -10.12 24.23
CA HIS A 72 -27.14 -10.68 24.73
C HIS A 72 -27.39 -12.10 24.20
N MET A 73 -26.94 -12.37 22.98
CA MET A 73 -27.05 -13.68 22.31
C MET A 73 -25.82 -14.59 22.49
N GLN A 74 -25.00 -14.34 23.51
CA GLN A 74 -23.73 -15.03 23.71
C GLN A 74 -23.87 -16.57 23.74
N THR A 75 -24.97 -17.10 24.29
CA THR A 75 -25.22 -18.56 24.32
C THR A 75 -25.27 -19.15 22.91
N GLN A 76 -25.90 -18.46 21.96
CA GLN A 76 -26.02 -18.92 20.57
C GLN A 76 -24.74 -18.76 19.78
N THR A 77 -24.06 -17.63 19.96
CA THR A 77 -22.80 -17.35 19.27
C THR A 77 -21.70 -18.30 19.75
N GLN A 78 -21.66 -18.59 21.06
CA GLN A 78 -20.74 -19.59 21.64
C GLN A 78 -21.06 -21.00 21.15
N ALA A 79 -22.34 -21.41 21.15
CA ALA A 79 -22.75 -22.72 20.66
C ALA A 79 -22.40 -22.91 19.17
N PHE A 80 -22.66 -21.89 18.36
CA PHE A 80 -22.31 -21.86 16.94
C PHE A 80 -20.80 -21.97 16.73
N PHE A 81 -20.00 -21.13 17.39
CA PHE A 81 -18.55 -21.10 17.23
C PHE A 81 -17.90 -22.43 17.66
N ARG A 82 -18.32 -22.98 18.81
CA ARG A 82 -17.85 -24.27 19.30
C ARG A 82 -18.19 -25.40 18.32
N ARG A 83 -19.45 -25.46 17.85
CA ARG A 83 -19.86 -26.54 16.94
C ARG A 83 -19.21 -26.41 15.56
N ALA A 84 -19.12 -25.19 15.03
CA ALA A 84 -18.43 -24.93 13.78
C ALA A 84 -16.94 -25.31 13.86
N THR A 85 -16.28 -25.08 15.00
CA THR A 85 -14.89 -25.51 15.23
C THR A 85 -14.74 -27.03 15.20
N ILE A 86 -15.63 -27.76 15.88
CA ILE A 86 -15.63 -29.23 15.89
C ILE A 86 -15.87 -29.80 14.50
N GLU A 87 -16.88 -29.30 13.79
CA GLU A 87 -17.23 -29.77 12.45
C GLU A 87 -16.18 -29.36 11.41
N ALA A 88 -15.52 -28.21 11.56
CA ALA A 88 -14.41 -27.79 10.68
C ALA A 88 -13.18 -28.70 10.81
N CYS A 89 -12.97 -29.29 11.99
CA CYS A 89 -11.87 -30.23 12.25
C CYS A 89 -12.28 -31.70 12.08
N SER A 90 -13.49 -31.97 11.55
CA SER A 90 -13.97 -33.33 11.36
C SER A 90 -13.26 -34.04 10.21
N ARG A 91 -13.52 -35.33 9.99
CA ARG A 91 -12.94 -36.08 8.86
C ARG A 91 -13.76 -36.01 7.57
N ASP A 92 -14.95 -35.39 7.61
CA ASP A 92 -15.84 -35.29 6.45
C ASP A 92 -15.54 -34.00 5.68
N ASP A 93 -14.84 -34.12 4.55
CA ASP A 93 -14.38 -32.98 3.75
C ASP A 93 -15.52 -32.02 3.38
N SER A 94 -16.72 -32.53 3.09
CA SER A 94 -17.87 -31.71 2.68
C SER A 94 -18.41 -30.84 3.82
N ARG A 95 -18.49 -31.39 5.02
CA ARG A 95 -18.95 -30.67 6.22
C ARG A 95 -17.88 -29.70 6.71
N ASN A 96 -16.61 -30.09 6.58
CA ASN A 96 -15.47 -29.24 6.92
C ASN A 96 -15.48 -27.95 6.08
N GLU A 97 -15.65 -28.08 4.76
CA GLU A 97 -15.71 -26.92 3.86
C GLU A 97 -16.88 -25.98 4.21
N ASN A 98 -18.08 -26.54 4.42
CA ASN A 98 -19.26 -25.75 4.79
C ASN A 98 -19.10 -25.07 6.16
N ALA A 99 -18.50 -25.76 7.13
CA ALA A 99 -18.25 -25.23 8.47
C ALA A 99 -17.26 -24.05 8.42
N LEU A 100 -16.17 -24.17 7.67
CA LEU A 100 -15.17 -23.11 7.53
C LEU A 100 -15.74 -21.86 6.83
N GLU A 101 -16.59 -22.03 5.82
CA GLU A 101 -17.25 -20.90 5.16
C GLU A 101 -18.22 -20.15 6.08
N ASN A 102 -19.09 -20.89 6.79
CA ASN A 102 -19.99 -20.32 7.79
C ASN A 102 -19.21 -19.59 8.90
N LEU A 103 -18.11 -20.20 9.36
CA LEU A 103 -17.25 -19.64 10.38
C LEU A 103 -16.57 -18.35 9.91
N THR A 104 -16.09 -18.31 8.67
CA THR A 104 -15.48 -17.11 8.07
C THR A 104 -16.46 -15.94 8.06
N ALA A 105 -17.69 -16.15 7.58
CA ALA A 105 -18.72 -15.11 7.54
C ALA A 105 -19.09 -14.61 8.95
N PHE A 106 -19.27 -15.54 9.90
CA PHE A 106 -19.54 -15.22 11.31
C PHE A 106 -18.41 -14.38 11.93
N LEU A 107 -17.15 -14.81 11.78
CA LEU A 107 -15.99 -14.09 12.32
C LEU A 107 -15.88 -12.69 11.70
N CYS A 108 -16.06 -12.55 10.39
CA CYS A 108 -16.08 -11.24 9.73
C CYS A 108 -17.15 -10.32 10.31
N ALA A 109 -18.36 -10.83 10.56
CA ALA A 109 -19.46 -10.05 11.14
C ALA A 109 -19.18 -9.63 12.59
N VAL A 110 -18.75 -10.58 13.44
CA VAL A 110 -18.44 -10.33 14.86
C VAL A 110 -17.31 -9.31 15.00
N PHE A 111 -16.19 -9.50 14.30
CA PHE A 111 -15.03 -8.60 14.45
C PHE A 111 -15.26 -7.20 13.84
N THR A 112 -16.28 -7.02 12.99
CA THR A 112 -16.65 -5.70 12.47
C THR A 112 -17.29 -4.80 13.53
N LYS A 113 -17.81 -5.39 14.62
CA LYS A 113 -18.49 -4.65 15.69
C LYS A 113 -17.50 -3.91 16.59
N LYS A 114 -17.95 -2.79 17.13
CA LYS A 114 -17.21 -1.98 18.10
C LYS A 114 -17.66 -2.33 19.51
N PHE A 115 -16.91 -3.22 20.16
CA PHE A 115 -17.14 -3.60 21.54
C PHE A 115 -16.56 -2.57 22.53
N PRO A 116 -17.23 -2.31 23.67
CA PRO A 116 -16.69 -1.47 24.76
C PRO A 116 -15.32 -1.96 25.25
N ASN A 117 -15.19 -3.27 25.50
CA ASN A 117 -13.94 -3.93 25.87
C ASN A 117 -13.60 -4.97 24.80
N PRO A 118 -12.82 -4.61 23.76
CA PRO A 118 -12.63 -5.45 22.58
C PRO A 118 -11.98 -6.80 22.89
N ASN A 119 -11.22 -6.93 23.98
CA ASN A 119 -10.63 -8.21 24.34
C ASN A 119 -11.66 -9.13 25.03
N THR A 120 -12.22 -8.69 26.15
CA THR A 120 -13.12 -9.49 26.98
C THR A 120 -14.45 -9.78 26.28
N ASP A 121 -15.06 -8.76 25.67
CA ASP A 121 -16.41 -8.89 25.09
C ASP A 121 -16.40 -9.80 23.86
N VAL A 122 -15.34 -9.75 23.05
CA VAL A 122 -15.19 -10.66 21.91
C VAL A 122 -14.96 -12.09 22.37
N ILE A 123 -14.15 -12.30 23.40
CA ILE A 123 -13.94 -13.62 24.00
C ILE A 123 -15.27 -14.19 24.51
N GLU A 124 -16.06 -13.34 25.18
CA GLU A 124 -17.37 -13.72 25.68
C GLU A 124 -18.32 -14.12 24.55
N VAL A 125 -18.39 -13.36 23.45
CA VAL A 125 -19.22 -13.72 22.28
C VAL A 125 -18.76 -15.02 21.61
N LEU A 126 -17.45 -15.29 21.56
CA LEU A 126 -16.92 -16.44 20.83
C LEU A 126 -17.00 -17.75 21.60
N ALA A 127 -16.49 -17.80 22.83
CA ALA A 127 -16.40 -19.08 23.58
C ALA A 127 -16.61 -18.94 25.09
N GLY A 128 -16.74 -17.71 25.61
CA GLY A 128 -16.71 -17.45 27.04
C GLY A 128 -15.29 -17.53 27.62
N LEU A 129 -15.05 -16.87 28.74
CA LEU A 129 -13.73 -16.81 29.37
C LEU A 129 -13.17 -18.17 29.80
N ASP A 130 -14.04 -19.13 30.15
CA ASP A 130 -13.61 -20.43 30.67
C ASP A 130 -13.17 -21.41 29.57
N ALA A 131 -13.78 -21.34 28.38
CA ALA A 131 -13.58 -22.32 27.30
C ALA A 131 -12.77 -21.77 26.10
N ILE A 132 -12.38 -20.49 26.14
CA ILE A 132 -11.66 -19.86 25.02
C ILE A 132 -10.29 -20.50 24.77
N ASP A 133 -9.54 -20.82 25.82
CA ASP A 133 -8.19 -21.39 25.67
C ASP A 133 -8.23 -22.72 24.93
N GLN A 134 -9.18 -23.58 25.29
CA GLN A 134 -9.38 -24.86 24.62
C GLN A 134 -9.87 -24.67 23.19
N THR A 135 -10.94 -23.89 22.99
CA THR A 135 -11.57 -23.71 21.67
C THR A 135 -10.61 -23.05 20.68
N MET A 136 -9.86 -22.03 21.11
CA MET A 136 -8.85 -21.37 20.29
C MET A 136 -7.65 -22.27 19.99
N SER A 137 -7.20 -23.07 20.95
CA SER A 137 -6.12 -24.03 20.70
C SER A 137 -6.55 -25.10 19.70
N ASP A 138 -7.77 -25.60 19.81
CA ASP A 138 -8.34 -26.62 18.92
C ASP A 138 -8.50 -26.09 17.50
N ILE A 139 -9.09 -24.90 17.33
CA ILE A 139 -9.26 -24.30 15.99
C ILE A 139 -7.91 -23.94 15.35
N VAL A 140 -6.97 -23.33 16.08
CA VAL A 140 -5.64 -23.01 15.54
C VAL A 140 -4.92 -24.29 15.18
N HIS A 141 -5.09 -25.36 15.98
CA HIS A 141 -4.49 -26.64 15.68
C HIS A 141 -5.06 -27.26 14.41
N GLY A 142 -6.40 -27.29 14.29
CA GLY A 142 -7.11 -27.82 13.15
C GLY A 142 -6.81 -27.07 11.86
N LEU A 143 -6.88 -25.73 11.88
CA LEU A 143 -6.56 -24.89 10.72
C LEU A 143 -5.14 -25.13 10.22
N GLU A 144 -4.16 -25.20 11.13
CA GLU A 144 -2.77 -25.50 10.77
C GLU A 144 -2.66 -26.87 10.06
N SER A 145 -3.25 -27.92 10.66
CA SER A 145 -3.21 -29.27 10.12
C SER A 145 -3.87 -29.35 8.73
N ILE A 146 -5.04 -28.71 8.56
CA ILE A 146 -5.76 -28.66 7.28
C ILE A 146 -4.90 -27.96 6.23
N ILE A 147 -4.36 -26.77 6.51
CA ILE A 147 -3.53 -26.00 5.57
C ILE A 147 -2.28 -26.80 5.16
N ARG A 148 -1.65 -27.51 6.10
CA ARG A 148 -0.41 -28.27 5.86
C ARG A 148 -0.63 -29.60 5.15
N GLN A 149 -1.70 -30.35 5.46
CA GLN A 149 -1.79 -31.78 5.14
C GLN A 149 -3.03 -32.19 4.33
N SER A 150 -4.03 -31.33 4.18
CA SER A 150 -5.25 -31.71 3.44
C SER A 150 -4.96 -32.03 1.97
N THR A 151 -5.68 -33.03 1.44
CA THR A 151 -5.62 -33.46 0.04
C THR A 151 -6.43 -32.57 -0.90
N SER A 152 -7.39 -31.80 -0.38
CA SER A 152 -8.27 -30.95 -1.16
C SER A 152 -7.79 -29.49 -1.12
N ASP A 153 -7.41 -28.94 -2.28
CA ASP A 153 -6.95 -27.56 -2.39
C ASP A 153 -8.06 -26.55 -2.06
N THR A 154 -9.33 -26.89 -2.32
CA THR A 154 -10.48 -26.07 -1.94
C THR A 154 -10.59 -25.98 -0.43
N LEU A 155 -10.51 -27.11 0.28
CA LEU A 155 -10.56 -27.14 1.74
C LEU A 155 -9.41 -26.34 2.37
N ARG A 156 -8.18 -26.47 1.83
CA ARG A 156 -7.03 -25.67 2.28
C ARG A 156 -7.26 -24.17 2.07
N THR A 157 -7.84 -23.78 0.94
CA THR A 157 -8.18 -22.38 0.64
C THR A 157 -9.22 -21.84 1.63
N LYS A 158 -10.24 -22.62 1.98
CA LYS A 158 -11.25 -22.23 2.97
C LYS A 158 -10.67 -22.09 4.37
N ALA A 159 -9.80 -23.02 4.79
CA ALA A 159 -9.10 -22.91 6.06
C ALA A 159 -8.20 -21.66 6.11
N LEU A 160 -7.59 -21.29 4.98
CA LEU A 160 -6.81 -20.07 4.86
C LEU A 160 -7.68 -18.81 4.96
N GLU A 161 -8.87 -18.80 4.34
CA GLU A 161 -9.86 -17.72 4.46
C GLU A 161 -10.29 -17.52 5.92
N THR A 162 -10.63 -18.61 6.61
CA THR A 162 -10.98 -18.58 8.03
C THR A 162 -9.83 -18.08 8.89
N THR A 163 -8.60 -18.53 8.60
CA THR A 163 -7.40 -18.06 9.31
C THR A 163 -7.21 -16.55 9.12
N LEU A 164 -7.38 -16.05 7.89
CA LEU A 164 -7.29 -14.62 7.60
C LEU A 164 -8.36 -13.83 8.36
N ALA A 165 -9.61 -14.30 8.39
CA ALA A 165 -10.70 -13.67 9.13
C ALA A 165 -10.40 -13.59 10.64
N LEU A 166 -9.88 -14.68 11.22
CA LEU A 166 -9.56 -14.77 12.65
C LEU A 166 -8.34 -13.90 13.03
N VAL A 167 -7.28 -13.93 12.22
CA VAL A 167 -6.05 -13.16 12.45
C VAL A 167 -6.28 -11.67 12.25
N ALA A 168 -6.95 -11.27 11.16
CA ALA A 168 -7.21 -9.86 10.87
C ALA A 168 -8.29 -9.30 11.81
N GLY A 169 -9.35 -10.05 12.08
CA GLY A 169 -10.40 -9.62 12.99
C GLY A 169 -9.95 -9.57 14.46
N GLY A 170 -9.18 -10.56 14.90
CA GLY A 170 -8.66 -10.65 16.26
C GLY A 170 -7.42 -9.80 16.54
N PHE A 171 -6.93 -9.00 15.58
CA PHE A 171 -5.63 -8.31 15.67
C PHE A 171 -5.45 -7.42 16.91
N HIS A 172 -6.54 -6.86 17.44
CA HIS A 172 -6.52 -6.01 18.63
C HIS A 172 -6.85 -6.75 19.94
N THR A 173 -6.94 -8.08 19.88
CA THR A 173 -7.32 -8.95 21.00
C THR A 173 -6.19 -9.92 21.32
N SER A 174 -6.26 -10.59 22.48
CA SER A 174 -5.34 -11.67 22.82
C SER A 174 -5.54 -12.92 21.95
N LEU A 175 -6.58 -13.02 21.11
CA LEU A 175 -6.81 -14.18 20.25
C LEU A 175 -5.67 -14.44 19.25
N VAL A 176 -4.90 -13.41 18.89
CA VAL A 176 -3.76 -13.59 17.98
C VAL A 176 -2.54 -14.21 18.69
N SER A 177 -2.47 -14.18 20.03
CA SER A 177 -1.36 -14.81 20.76
C SER A 177 -1.30 -16.33 20.58
N TYR A 178 -2.44 -17.00 20.39
CA TYR A 178 -2.48 -18.45 20.13
C TYR A 178 -1.72 -18.83 18.85
N PHE A 179 -1.74 -17.96 17.82
CA PHE A 179 -0.94 -18.14 16.60
C PHE A 179 0.56 -17.84 16.79
N MET A 180 0.94 -17.19 17.89
CA MET A 180 2.34 -17.02 18.28
C MET A 180 2.87 -18.27 18.99
N HIS A 181 1.99 -18.98 19.73
CA HIS A 181 2.31 -20.24 20.39
C HIS A 181 2.36 -21.42 19.42
N LYS A 182 1.38 -21.53 18.52
CA LYS A 182 1.36 -22.52 17.44
C LYS A 182 1.63 -21.83 16.10
N ASP A 183 2.84 -22.02 15.56
CA ASP A 183 3.28 -21.31 14.37
C ASP A 183 2.67 -21.85 13.07
N LEU A 184 2.07 -20.95 12.29
CA LEU A 184 1.49 -21.28 10.98
C LEU A 184 2.48 -21.15 9.84
N PHE A 185 3.65 -20.54 10.07
CA PHE A 185 4.56 -20.12 8.99
C PHE A 185 4.91 -21.28 8.04
N SER A 186 5.33 -22.43 8.58
CA SER A 186 5.67 -23.61 7.77
C SER A 186 4.48 -24.15 6.98
N ALA A 187 3.28 -24.15 7.57
CA ALA A 187 2.05 -24.59 6.89
C ALA A 187 1.69 -23.64 5.73
N LEU A 188 1.79 -22.33 5.94
CA LEU A 188 1.54 -21.31 4.93
C LEU A 188 2.55 -21.37 3.78
N MET A 189 3.83 -21.58 4.07
CA MET A 189 4.87 -21.72 3.03
C MET A 189 4.64 -22.97 2.19
N LYS A 190 4.29 -24.09 2.82
CA LYS A 190 3.93 -25.33 2.11
C LYS A 190 2.69 -25.12 1.23
N TYR A 191 1.68 -24.42 1.74
CA TYR A 191 0.49 -24.07 0.97
C TYR A 191 0.82 -23.27 -0.30
N VAL A 192 1.66 -22.23 -0.18
CA VAL A 192 2.09 -21.41 -1.32
C VAL A 192 2.84 -22.24 -2.36
N HIS A 193 3.63 -23.22 -1.92
CA HIS A 193 4.36 -24.12 -2.81
C HIS A 193 3.44 -25.10 -3.55
N ASP A 194 2.51 -25.73 -2.83
CA ASP A 194 1.62 -26.76 -3.38
C ASP A 194 0.55 -26.14 -4.30
N VAL A 195 -0.11 -25.07 -3.86
CA VAL A 195 -1.25 -24.41 -4.55
C VAL A 195 -0.77 -23.22 -5.38
N HIS A 196 0.30 -23.42 -6.17
CA HIS A 196 0.88 -22.38 -7.01
C HIS A 196 0.02 -22.06 -8.26
N ALA A 197 -0.93 -22.94 -8.62
CA ALA A 197 -1.80 -22.75 -9.79
C ALA A 197 -2.85 -21.64 -9.61
N THR A 198 -3.15 -21.22 -8.37
CA THR A 198 -4.17 -20.22 -8.05
C THR A 198 -3.55 -19.02 -7.33
N PRO A 199 -3.08 -17.98 -8.05
CA PRO A 199 -2.35 -16.86 -7.45
C PRO A 199 -3.13 -16.08 -6.38
N SER A 200 -4.46 -16.01 -6.51
CA SER A 200 -5.33 -15.31 -5.54
C SER A 200 -5.31 -15.96 -4.15
N ALA A 201 -5.14 -17.28 -4.09
CA ALA A 201 -5.12 -18.01 -2.83
C ALA A 201 -3.75 -17.88 -2.14
N GLY A 202 -2.66 -17.86 -2.93
CA GLY A 202 -1.32 -17.57 -2.43
C GLY A 202 -1.18 -16.14 -1.85
N LEU A 203 -1.93 -15.18 -2.39
CA LEU A 203 -1.98 -13.81 -1.85
C LEU A 203 -2.51 -13.78 -0.40
N LYS A 204 -3.56 -14.54 -0.09
CA LYS A 204 -4.14 -14.60 1.28
C LYS A 204 -3.09 -15.11 2.28
N ALA A 205 -2.30 -16.12 1.92
CA ALA A 205 -1.21 -16.61 2.76
C ALA A 205 -0.13 -15.53 2.99
N PHE A 206 0.24 -14.78 1.94
CA PHE A 206 1.16 -13.65 2.05
C PHE A 206 0.63 -12.54 2.97
N VAL A 207 -0.67 -12.21 2.90
CA VAL A 207 -1.34 -11.24 3.78
C VAL A 207 -1.31 -11.72 5.25
N ILE A 208 -1.64 -12.98 5.51
CA ILE A 208 -1.63 -13.56 6.88
C ILE A 208 -0.25 -13.39 7.52
N VAL A 209 0.83 -13.72 6.81
CA VAL A 209 2.20 -13.57 7.34
C VAL A 209 2.54 -12.11 7.62
N GLY A 210 2.12 -11.18 6.76
CA GLY A 210 2.31 -9.73 6.98
C GLY A 210 1.56 -9.21 8.20
N VAL A 211 0.32 -9.65 8.41
CA VAL A 211 -0.48 -9.28 9.59
C VAL A 211 0.11 -9.90 10.86
N LEU A 212 0.45 -11.19 10.86
CA LEU A 212 1.03 -11.87 12.02
C LEU A 212 2.39 -11.28 12.41
N SER A 213 3.26 -10.96 11.45
CA SER A 213 4.54 -10.27 11.72
C SER A 213 4.37 -8.84 12.23
N SER A 214 3.20 -8.23 12.02
CA SER A 214 2.88 -6.88 12.49
C SER A 214 2.23 -6.86 13.88
N TYR A 215 1.76 -8.01 14.38
CA TYR A 215 1.12 -8.12 15.69
C TYR A 215 2.11 -7.80 16.82
N ASN A 216 1.74 -6.89 17.73
CA ASN A 216 2.57 -6.42 18.85
C ASN A 216 4.04 -6.11 18.48
N LYS A 217 4.29 -5.70 17.23
CA LYS A 217 5.62 -5.50 16.63
C LYS A 217 6.55 -4.61 17.47
N PHE A 218 5.99 -3.67 18.23
CA PHE A 218 6.74 -2.71 19.03
C PHE A 218 6.62 -2.92 20.54
N GLU A 219 6.04 -4.02 20.97
CA GLU A 219 5.68 -4.31 22.37
C GLU A 219 6.32 -5.61 22.86
N SER A 220 6.43 -6.61 21.98
CA SER A 220 7.03 -7.91 22.29
C SER A 220 7.85 -8.44 21.11
N GLN A 221 8.79 -9.35 21.37
CA GLN A 221 9.46 -10.08 20.31
C GLN A 221 8.45 -10.97 19.58
N ASN A 222 8.31 -10.77 18.28
CA ASN A 222 7.33 -11.49 17.46
C ASN A 222 8.00 -12.68 16.74
N VAL A 223 7.45 -13.87 16.93
CA VAL A 223 7.97 -15.12 16.34
C VAL A 223 8.01 -15.06 14.81
N TYR A 224 7.00 -14.46 14.17
CA TYR A 224 6.93 -14.34 12.71
C TYR A 224 7.97 -13.39 12.14
N GLN A 225 8.44 -12.39 12.91
CA GLN A 225 9.56 -11.54 12.46
C GLN A 225 10.85 -12.34 12.39
N ASN A 226 11.16 -13.10 13.44
CA ASN A 226 12.32 -14.01 13.44
C ASN A 226 12.21 -15.01 12.27
N ARG A 227 11.02 -15.58 12.03
CA ARG A 227 10.79 -16.48 10.89
C ARG A 227 11.02 -15.82 9.54
N LEU A 228 10.65 -14.54 9.38
CA LEU A 228 10.91 -13.80 8.14
C LEU A 228 12.41 -13.56 7.92
N GLU A 229 13.14 -13.23 8.98
CA GLU A 229 14.61 -13.05 8.94
C GLU A 229 15.32 -14.36 8.59
N ASP A 230 14.90 -15.48 9.19
CA ASP A 230 15.49 -16.81 8.99
C ASP A 230 15.02 -17.51 7.69
N PHE A 231 14.16 -16.88 6.89
CA PHE A 231 13.56 -17.53 5.74
C PHE A 231 14.49 -17.57 4.52
N VAL A 232 14.95 -18.77 4.14
CA VAL A 232 15.95 -18.97 3.08
C VAL A 232 15.42 -19.75 1.86
N ASN A 233 14.20 -20.31 1.91
CA ASN A 233 13.67 -21.11 0.80
C ASN A 233 13.37 -20.24 -0.44
N GLU A 234 14.34 -20.18 -1.35
CA GLU A 234 14.28 -19.30 -2.52
C GLU A 234 13.12 -19.66 -3.47
N GLU A 235 12.78 -20.95 -3.63
CA GLU A 235 11.68 -21.37 -4.51
C GLU A 235 10.34 -20.83 -4.01
N THR A 236 10.06 -20.97 -2.71
CA THR A 236 8.85 -20.42 -2.11
C THR A 236 8.87 -18.89 -2.11
N ILE A 237 10.03 -18.25 -1.88
CA ILE A 237 10.17 -16.78 -2.00
C ILE A 237 9.79 -16.31 -3.40
N ARG A 238 10.23 -17.01 -4.45
CA ARG A 238 9.88 -16.66 -5.84
C ARG A 238 8.38 -16.75 -6.08
N LEU A 239 7.72 -17.80 -5.59
CA LEU A 239 6.26 -17.94 -5.67
C LEU A 239 5.53 -16.82 -4.93
N LEU A 240 5.98 -16.43 -3.74
CA LEU A 240 5.44 -15.28 -3.01
C LEU A 240 5.57 -13.98 -3.80
N VAL A 241 6.72 -13.75 -4.43
CA VAL A 241 6.95 -12.57 -5.29
C VAL A 241 6.02 -12.60 -6.50
N HIS A 242 5.77 -13.74 -7.13
CA HIS A 242 4.81 -13.86 -8.23
C HIS A 242 3.38 -13.56 -7.79
N ASN A 243 2.92 -14.12 -6.66
CA ASN A 243 1.59 -13.82 -6.11
C ASN A 243 1.43 -12.32 -5.80
N PHE A 244 2.46 -11.70 -5.23
CA PHE A 244 2.48 -10.24 -4.99
C PHE A 244 2.46 -9.44 -6.30
N THR A 245 3.17 -9.91 -7.33
CA THR A 245 3.22 -9.28 -8.67
C THR A 245 1.84 -9.28 -9.31
N ASP A 246 1.11 -10.39 -9.25
CA ASP A 246 -0.24 -10.51 -9.79
C ASP A 246 -1.21 -9.58 -9.04
N ALA A 247 -1.08 -9.47 -7.71
CA ALA A 247 -1.84 -8.50 -6.94
C ALA A 247 -1.53 -7.04 -7.34
N CYS A 248 -0.26 -6.69 -7.57
CA CYS A 248 0.12 -5.37 -8.06
C CYS A 248 -0.44 -5.08 -9.45
N ALA A 249 -0.43 -6.07 -10.35
CA ALA A 249 -1.03 -5.96 -11.67
C ALA A 249 -2.53 -5.71 -11.57
N ASN A 250 -3.23 -6.45 -10.68
CA ASN A 250 -4.65 -6.26 -10.43
C ASN A 250 -4.96 -4.86 -9.88
N ILE A 251 -4.20 -4.39 -8.88
CA ILE A 251 -4.38 -3.04 -8.32
C ILE A 251 -4.20 -1.98 -9.41
N ARG A 252 -3.15 -2.07 -10.22
CA ARG A 252 -2.94 -1.16 -11.36
C ARG A 252 -4.12 -1.22 -12.33
N ASN A 253 -4.53 -2.42 -12.73
CA ASN A 253 -5.59 -2.62 -13.71
C ASN A 253 -6.94 -2.07 -13.21
N GLN A 254 -7.17 -2.04 -11.89
CA GLN A 254 -8.34 -1.37 -11.29
C GLN A 254 -8.33 0.14 -11.54
N TYR A 255 -7.17 0.81 -11.48
CA TYR A 255 -7.08 2.24 -11.81
C TYR A 255 -7.22 2.47 -13.32
N VAL A 256 -6.55 1.64 -14.12
CA VAL A 256 -6.57 1.75 -15.59
C VAL A 256 -7.98 1.51 -16.15
N SER A 257 -8.76 0.60 -15.55
CA SER A 257 -10.15 0.35 -15.97
C SER A 257 -11.08 1.54 -15.73
N VAL A 258 -10.79 2.39 -14.74
CA VAL A 258 -11.53 3.65 -14.52
C VAL A 258 -11.13 4.69 -15.57
N GLN A 259 -9.83 4.82 -15.86
CA GLN A 259 -9.33 5.77 -16.85
C GLN A 259 -8.07 5.23 -17.54
N GLU A 260 -8.18 4.90 -18.83
CA GLU A 260 -7.02 4.55 -19.66
C GLU A 260 -6.18 5.81 -19.90
N ASP A 261 -4.94 5.79 -19.42
CA ASP A 261 -4.03 6.94 -19.37
C ASP A 261 -2.89 6.88 -20.39
N LEU A 262 -2.80 5.80 -21.18
CA LEU A 262 -1.97 5.79 -22.38
C LEU A 262 -2.71 6.47 -23.54
N PRO A 263 -2.01 7.31 -24.34
CA PRO A 263 -2.61 7.84 -25.55
C PRO A 263 -2.96 6.68 -26.48
N VAL A 264 -4.19 6.69 -27.02
CA VAL A 264 -4.67 5.66 -27.94
C VAL A 264 -3.72 5.62 -29.14
N PRO A 265 -3.09 4.47 -29.45
CA PRO A 265 -2.31 4.32 -30.67
C PRO A 265 -3.18 4.71 -31.87
N TRP A 266 -2.61 5.45 -32.83
CA TRP A 266 -3.37 5.87 -34.00
C TRP A 266 -3.93 4.64 -34.75
N ASN A 267 -5.25 4.55 -34.86
CA ASN A 267 -5.94 3.56 -35.68
C ASN A 267 -7.22 4.18 -36.28
N LEU A 268 -7.77 3.58 -37.34
CA LEU A 268 -8.98 4.10 -37.99
C LEU A 268 -10.17 4.20 -37.00
N ASN A 269 -10.24 3.27 -36.04
CA ASN A 269 -11.26 3.27 -35.00
C ASN A 269 -11.16 4.45 -34.02
N SER A 270 -9.96 4.89 -33.64
CA SER A 270 -9.74 6.01 -32.73
C SER A 270 -10.05 7.34 -33.40
N THR A 271 -9.81 7.42 -34.71
CA THR A 271 -10.22 8.56 -35.54
C THR A 271 -11.75 8.62 -35.68
N LEU A 272 -12.42 7.47 -35.86
CA LEU A 272 -13.89 7.38 -35.88
C LEU A 272 -14.51 7.79 -34.54
N VAL A 273 -13.94 7.35 -33.41
CA VAL A 273 -14.40 7.77 -32.08
C VAL A 273 -14.17 9.27 -31.85
N MET A 274 -13.00 9.80 -32.24
CA MET A 274 -12.66 11.23 -32.08
C MET A 274 -13.54 12.16 -32.94
N VAL A 275 -13.99 11.69 -34.11
CA VAL A 275 -14.85 12.44 -35.04
C VAL A 275 -16.35 12.21 -34.75
N GLY A 276 -16.70 11.52 -33.65
CA GLY A 276 -18.10 11.30 -33.25
C GLY A 276 -18.81 10.18 -34.02
N LEU A 277 -18.09 9.41 -34.84
CA LEU A 277 -18.54 8.23 -35.56
C LEU A 277 -18.28 6.93 -34.78
N ARG A 278 -18.40 6.99 -33.45
CA ARG A 278 -18.33 5.81 -32.55
C ARG A 278 -19.24 4.64 -32.97
N PRO A 279 -20.45 4.84 -33.54
CA PRO A 279 -21.29 3.73 -34.01
C PRO A 279 -20.66 2.90 -35.14
N LEU A 280 -19.65 3.43 -35.84
CA LEU A 280 -18.95 2.77 -36.94
C LEU A 280 -17.60 2.16 -36.51
N SER A 281 -17.19 2.32 -35.25
CA SER A 281 -15.96 1.72 -34.73
C SER A 281 -16.24 0.37 -34.09
N SER A 282 -15.22 -0.50 -34.02
CA SER A 282 -15.31 -1.76 -33.25
C SER A 282 -15.56 -1.55 -31.75
N ASP A 283 -15.46 -0.31 -31.25
CA ASP A 283 -15.69 0.10 -29.86
C ASP A 283 -17.11 0.62 -29.61
N ALA A 284 -18.02 0.49 -30.59
CA ALA A 284 -19.44 0.83 -30.43
C ALA A 284 -20.10 0.13 -29.22
N ASN A 285 -19.64 -1.09 -28.88
CA ASN A 285 -20.15 -1.90 -27.77
C ASN A 285 -19.39 -1.73 -26.44
N LYS A 286 -18.31 -0.95 -26.40
CA LYS A 286 -17.63 -0.68 -25.12
C LYS A 286 -18.43 0.36 -24.32
N PRO A 287 -18.51 0.24 -22.98
CA PRO A 287 -19.17 1.25 -22.14
C PRO A 287 -18.56 2.63 -22.36
N LEU A 288 -19.36 3.69 -22.17
CA LEU A 288 -18.86 5.06 -22.18
C LEU A 288 -17.81 5.22 -21.08
N PRO A 289 -16.73 6.00 -21.32
CA PRO A 289 -15.81 6.35 -20.24
C PRO A 289 -16.61 7.03 -19.13
N PRO A 290 -16.33 6.72 -17.85
CA PRO A 290 -17.07 7.29 -16.73
C PRO A 290 -16.97 8.81 -16.75
N THR A 291 -18.06 9.46 -16.36
CA THR A 291 -18.10 10.93 -16.18
C THR A 291 -17.08 11.35 -15.11
N GLU A 292 -16.59 12.58 -15.12
CA GLU A 292 -15.57 13.03 -14.15
C GLU A 292 -16.02 12.83 -12.68
N GLU A 293 -17.31 12.99 -12.39
CA GLU A 293 -17.89 12.75 -11.06
C GLU A 293 -17.95 11.26 -10.70
N GLU A 294 -18.34 10.41 -11.65
CA GLU A 294 -18.36 8.95 -11.47
C GLU A 294 -16.95 8.40 -11.27
N ALA A 295 -15.99 8.87 -12.08
CA ALA A 295 -14.58 8.53 -11.93
C ALA A 295 -14.06 8.96 -10.55
N LYS A 296 -14.46 10.13 -10.03
CA LYS A 296 -14.08 10.57 -8.68
C LYS A 296 -14.56 9.59 -7.59
N VAL A 297 -15.79 9.09 -7.69
CA VAL A 297 -16.33 8.09 -6.75
C VAL A 297 -15.60 6.76 -6.88
N LEU A 298 -15.41 6.27 -8.11
CA LEU A 298 -14.70 5.02 -8.38
C LEU A 298 -13.27 5.06 -7.84
N PHE A 299 -12.50 6.11 -8.14
CA PHE A 299 -11.16 6.28 -7.59
C PHE A 299 -11.14 6.45 -6.06
N GLY A 300 -12.23 6.92 -5.45
CA GLY A 300 -12.35 7.00 -3.98
C GLY A 300 -12.44 5.62 -3.32
N SER A 301 -12.94 4.61 -4.04
CA SER A 301 -13.01 3.22 -3.58
C SER A 301 -11.71 2.42 -3.80
N LEU A 302 -10.80 2.94 -4.64
CA LEU A 302 -9.53 2.31 -4.95
C LEU A 302 -8.41 2.75 -3.99
N PRO A 303 -7.41 1.89 -3.72
CA PRO A 303 -7.26 0.52 -4.21
C PRO A 303 -8.24 -0.44 -3.52
N GLN A 304 -8.56 -1.61 -4.08
CA GLN A 304 -9.43 -2.59 -3.39
C GLN A 304 -8.71 -3.25 -2.18
N GLN A 305 -9.38 -4.19 -1.50
CA GLN A 305 -8.86 -4.87 -0.30
C GLN A 305 -7.54 -5.62 -0.53
N ASP A 306 -7.24 -6.03 -1.78
CA ASP A 306 -5.99 -6.69 -2.15
C ASP A 306 -4.75 -5.85 -1.81
N ALA A 307 -4.90 -4.53 -1.64
CA ALA A 307 -3.85 -3.62 -1.20
C ALA A 307 -3.28 -3.95 0.18
N ALA A 308 -3.98 -4.73 1.01
CA ALA A 308 -3.47 -5.23 2.27
C ALA A 308 -2.13 -5.99 2.12
N CYS A 309 -1.85 -6.55 0.93
CA CYS A 309 -0.58 -7.20 0.61
C CYS A 309 0.63 -6.25 0.65
N ILE A 310 0.42 -4.93 0.56
CA ILE A 310 1.49 -3.92 0.64
C ILE A 310 2.06 -3.87 2.07
N LEU A 311 1.27 -4.16 3.11
CA LEU A 311 1.80 -4.34 4.46
C LEU A 311 2.74 -5.54 4.53
N SER A 312 2.34 -6.67 3.91
CA SER A 312 3.20 -7.85 3.83
C SER A 312 4.49 -7.56 3.07
N LEU A 313 4.40 -6.87 1.93
CA LEU A 313 5.58 -6.41 1.18
C LEU A 313 6.54 -5.65 2.11
N TYR A 314 6.03 -4.67 2.84
CA TYR A 314 6.84 -3.88 3.76
C TYR A 314 7.55 -4.76 4.80
N SER A 315 6.82 -5.67 5.46
CA SER A 315 7.39 -6.59 6.45
C SER A 315 8.47 -7.51 5.85
N PHE A 316 8.24 -8.07 4.67
CA PHE A 316 9.20 -8.95 3.99
C PHE A 316 10.44 -8.20 3.51
N VAL A 317 10.27 -7.04 2.87
CA VAL A 317 11.38 -6.21 2.37
C VAL A 317 12.27 -5.74 3.51
N GLN A 318 11.66 -5.44 4.67
CA GLN A 318 12.39 -5.00 5.84
C GLN A 318 13.17 -6.13 6.52
N ALA A 319 12.56 -7.31 6.67
CA ALA A 319 13.16 -8.43 7.41
C ALA A 319 14.12 -9.27 6.55
N ASN A 320 13.87 -9.38 5.25
CA ASN A 320 14.51 -10.38 4.40
C ASN A 320 15.09 -9.78 3.11
N SER A 321 16.42 -9.70 3.04
CA SER A 321 17.14 -9.20 1.86
C SER A 321 17.04 -10.14 0.65
N LEU A 322 16.86 -11.46 0.85
CA LEU A 322 16.67 -12.42 -0.24
C LEU A 322 15.32 -12.20 -0.94
N PHE A 323 14.27 -11.87 -0.19
CA PHE A 323 12.98 -11.49 -0.77
C PHE A 323 13.14 -10.25 -1.65
N SER A 324 13.78 -9.20 -1.15
CA SER A 324 14.07 -7.97 -1.89
C SER A 324 14.93 -8.24 -3.14
N ALA A 325 15.93 -9.12 -3.05
CA ALA A 325 16.74 -9.53 -4.19
C ALA A 325 15.91 -10.26 -5.25
N ASN A 326 15.04 -11.20 -4.85
CA ASN A 326 14.14 -11.90 -5.77
C ASN A 326 13.14 -10.96 -6.46
N LEU A 327 12.58 -10.00 -5.73
CA LEU A 327 11.70 -8.96 -6.30
C LEU A 327 12.38 -8.17 -7.44
N LEU A 328 13.69 -7.94 -7.35
CA LEU A 328 14.47 -7.26 -8.38
C LEU A 328 14.98 -8.18 -9.49
N ASN A 329 15.24 -9.45 -9.19
CA ASN A 329 15.95 -10.38 -10.09
C ASN A 329 15.04 -11.25 -10.93
N LEU A 330 13.79 -11.48 -10.49
CA LEU A 330 12.92 -12.45 -11.13
C LEU A 330 12.50 -12.02 -12.54
N ALA A 331 12.49 -13.01 -13.43
CA ALA A 331 11.97 -12.89 -14.77
C ALA A 331 10.42 -12.78 -14.75
N PRO A 332 9.81 -12.32 -15.86
CA PRO A 332 8.35 -12.22 -15.97
C PRO A 332 7.65 -13.55 -15.70
N THR A 333 6.48 -13.49 -15.07
CA THR A 333 5.66 -14.66 -14.71
C THR A 333 5.16 -15.44 -15.93
N THR A 334 5.00 -14.77 -17.08
CA THR A 334 4.52 -15.36 -18.34
C THR A 334 5.50 -15.07 -19.46
N LYS A 335 5.82 -16.07 -20.30
CA LYS A 335 6.77 -15.93 -21.42
C LYS A 335 6.38 -14.83 -22.44
N ASP A 336 5.09 -14.49 -22.51
CA ASP A 336 4.56 -13.44 -23.39
C ASP A 336 4.43 -12.07 -22.71
N SER A 337 4.49 -12.02 -21.37
CA SER A 337 4.44 -10.76 -20.62
C SER A 337 5.84 -10.16 -20.51
N LYS A 338 6.00 -8.90 -20.92
CA LYS A 338 7.25 -8.16 -20.78
C LYS A 338 7.43 -7.56 -19.38
N GLU A 339 6.46 -7.75 -18.49
CA GLU A 339 6.43 -7.11 -17.16
C GLU A 339 7.17 -7.96 -16.12
N THR A 340 8.25 -7.42 -15.57
CA THR A 340 8.97 -8.02 -14.44
C THR A 340 8.28 -7.67 -13.11
N PRO A 341 8.47 -8.46 -12.03
CA PRO A 341 7.93 -8.16 -10.71
C PRO A 341 8.20 -6.73 -10.22
N LEU A 342 9.45 -6.27 -10.36
CA LEU A 342 9.83 -4.90 -10.06
C LEU A 342 9.04 -3.88 -10.89
N SER A 343 8.84 -4.14 -12.19
CA SER A 343 8.13 -3.22 -13.07
C SER A 343 6.66 -3.06 -12.67
N THR A 344 6.01 -4.17 -12.30
CA THR A 344 4.61 -4.17 -11.88
C THR A 344 4.45 -3.51 -10.51
N PHE A 345 5.39 -3.74 -9.58
CA PHE A 345 5.42 -3.05 -8.30
C PHE A 345 5.62 -1.54 -8.42
N LEU A 346 6.57 -1.10 -9.26
CA LEU A 346 6.77 0.33 -9.52
C LEU A 346 5.56 0.95 -10.22
N SER A 347 4.95 0.22 -11.16
CA SER A 347 3.73 0.64 -11.82
C SER A 347 2.58 0.81 -10.81
N SER A 348 2.27 -0.20 -9.99
CA SER A 348 1.21 -0.09 -8.98
C SER A 348 1.48 1.03 -7.97
N THR A 349 2.73 1.19 -7.53
CA THR A 349 3.14 2.28 -6.65
C THR A 349 2.87 3.65 -7.26
N SER A 350 3.12 3.83 -8.57
CA SER A 350 2.81 5.06 -9.30
C SER A 350 1.32 5.41 -9.24
N TYR A 351 0.42 4.46 -9.50
CA TYR A 351 -1.03 4.71 -9.44
C TYR A 351 -1.52 5.00 -8.02
N ILE A 352 -1.04 4.25 -7.02
CA ILE A 352 -1.43 4.45 -5.63
C ILE A 352 -0.95 5.83 -5.13
N SER A 353 0.31 6.20 -5.40
CA SER A 353 0.87 7.46 -4.92
C SER A 353 0.29 8.69 -5.63
N HIS A 354 -0.08 8.55 -6.90
CA HIS A 354 -0.75 9.60 -7.68
C HIS A 354 -2.14 9.96 -7.11
N HIS A 355 -2.81 8.99 -6.49
CA HIS A 355 -4.13 9.15 -5.86
C HIS A 355 -4.11 9.27 -4.32
N ALA A 356 -2.93 9.38 -3.70
CA ALA A 356 -2.80 9.46 -2.24
C ALA A 356 -3.58 10.64 -1.61
N TYR A 357 -3.75 11.74 -2.33
CA TYR A 357 -4.51 12.91 -1.86
C TYR A 357 -5.99 12.65 -1.60
N ARG A 358 -6.57 11.57 -2.16
CA ARG A 358 -8.02 11.28 -2.09
C ARG A 358 -8.50 10.89 -0.71
N GLY A 359 -7.66 10.27 0.12
CA GLY A 359 -8.07 9.80 1.44
C GLY A 359 -6.93 9.29 2.30
N ALA A 360 -7.22 9.10 3.59
CA ALA A 360 -6.24 8.57 4.54
C ALA A 360 -5.82 7.14 4.18
N ARG A 361 -6.77 6.31 3.73
CA ARG A 361 -6.53 4.93 3.31
C ARG A 361 -5.59 4.85 2.10
N GLN A 362 -5.83 5.64 1.06
CA GLN A 362 -4.95 5.72 -0.11
C GLN A 362 -3.56 6.21 0.27
N SER A 363 -3.48 7.23 1.12
CA SER A 363 -2.19 7.73 1.61
C SER A 363 -1.43 6.65 2.39
N THR A 364 -2.09 5.86 3.24
CA THR A 364 -1.46 4.74 3.96
C THR A 364 -0.76 3.77 3.01
N TYR A 365 -1.43 3.34 1.94
CA TYR A 365 -0.81 2.42 0.98
C TYR A 365 0.31 3.07 0.18
N ALA A 366 0.15 4.35 -0.21
CA ALA A 366 1.21 5.09 -0.86
C ALA A 366 2.46 5.19 0.03
N VAL A 367 2.28 5.51 1.30
CA VAL A 367 3.36 5.60 2.30
C VAL A 367 4.02 4.24 2.50
N LEU A 368 3.27 3.14 2.66
CA LEU A 368 3.85 1.79 2.79
C LEU A 368 4.64 1.35 1.53
N SER A 369 4.13 1.65 0.33
CA SER A 369 4.85 1.39 -0.92
C SER A 369 6.15 2.18 -1.02
N LEU A 370 6.13 3.48 -0.70
CA LEU A 370 7.33 4.32 -0.68
C LEU A 370 8.32 3.90 0.42
N LEU A 371 7.83 3.47 1.59
CA LEU A 371 8.69 2.90 2.64
C LEU A 371 9.42 1.65 2.16
N SER A 372 8.71 0.76 1.48
CA SER A 372 9.32 -0.44 0.89
C SER A 372 10.38 -0.05 -0.16
N LEU A 373 10.10 0.92 -1.02
CA LEU A 373 11.09 1.45 -1.97
C LEU A 373 12.29 2.10 -1.30
N ARG A 374 12.08 2.84 -0.21
CA ARG A 374 13.15 3.46 0.57
C ARG A 374 14.10 2.40 1.12
N ILE A 375 13.57 1.33 1.71
CA ILE A 375 14.38 0.23 2.25
C ILE A 375 15.21 -0.43 1.13
N ILE A 376 14.59 -0.70 -0.03
CA ILE A 376 15.28 -1.29 -1.19
C ILE A 376 16.42 -0.39 -1.69
N VAL A 377 16.22 0.92 -1.76
CA VAL A 377 17.23 1.88 -2.24
C VAL A 377 18.34 2.15 -1.21
N GLU A 378 18.11 1.87 0.07
CA GLU A 378 19.15 1.97 1.11
C GLU A 378 20.14 0.80 1.10
N ASP A 379 19.76 -0.36 0.55
CA ASP A 379 20.65 -1.50 0.36
C ASP A 379 21.61 -1.24 -0.81
N SER A 380 22.92 -1.26 -0.53
CA SER A 380 23.98 -0.95 -1.49
C SER A 380 24.03 -1.91 -2.69
N LEU A 381 23.64 -3.18 -2.50
CA LEU A 381 23.63 -4.18 -3.57
C LEU A 381 22.42 -3.99 -4.48
N LEU A 382 21.25 -3.74 -3.88
CA LEU A 382 20.00 -3.56 -4.62
C LEU A 382 19.99 -2.24 -5.39
N VAL A 383 20.44 -1.14 -4.77
CA VAL A 383 20.51 0.17 -5.45
C VAL A 383 21.50 0.16 -6.62
N LYS A 384 22.64 -0.54 -6.48
CA LYS A 384 23.59 -0.75 -7.59
C LYS A 384 22.93 -1.43 -8.78
N LYS A 385 22.07 -2.42 -8.53
CA LYS A 385 21.31 -3.11 -9.59
C LYS A 385 20.24 -2.21 -10.20
N ILE A 386 19.50 -1.46 -9.38
CA ILE A 386 18.48 -0.48 -9.81
C ILE A 386 19.06 0.60 -10.73
N CYS A 387 20.32 0.99 -10.49
CA CYS A 387 21.06 1.97 -11.28
C CYS A 387 21.92 1.35 -12.40
N SER A 388 21.90 0.02 -12.60
CA SER A 388 22.70 -0.64 -13.63
C SER A 388 22.03 -0.62 -15.00
N SER A 389 22.84 -0.44 -16.06
CA SER A 389 22.42 -0.52 -17.46
C SER A 389 21.93 -1.90 -17.88
N ASP A 390 22.27 -2.95 -17.14
CA ASP A 390 21.91 -4.34 -17.46
C ASP A 390 20.50 -4.69 -16.99
N SER A 391 19.92 -3.88 -16.10
CA SER A 391 18.62 -4.13 -15.47
C SER A 391 17.49 -3.29 -16.08
N LYS A 392 17.58 -2.95 -17.37
CA LYS A 392 16.57 -2.11 -18.03
C LYS A 392 15.22 -2.84 -18.11
N VAL A 393 14.17 -2.14 -17.71
CA VAL A 393 12.80 -2.65 -17.68
C VAL A 393 11.84 -1.64 -18.30
N THR A 394 10.71 -2.13 -18.80
CA THR A 394 9.62 -1.27 -19.27
C THR A 394 8.61 -1.10 -18.14
N ILE A 395 8.28 0.15 -17.79
CA ILE A 395 7.40 0.45 -16.65
C ILE A 395 6.34 1.43 -17.12
N ARG A 396 5.07 1.05 -16.95
CA ARG A 396 3.93 1.94 -17.14
C ARG A 396 3.74 2.79 -15.88
N LEU A 397 3.82 4.11 -16.02
CA LEU A 397 3.53 5.05 -14.94
C LEU A 397 2.15 5.69 -15.11
N CYS A 398 1.55 6.09 -14.00
CA CYS A 398 0.26 6.74 -13.97
C CYS A 398 0.34 8.12 -14.65
N ARG A 399 -0.62 8.40 -15.54
CA ARG A 399 -0.77 9.67 -16.27
C ARG A 399 -2.22 10.16 -16.23
N GLN A 400 -2.99 9.81 -15.21
CA GLN A 400 -4.44 10.09 -15.15
C GLN A 400 -4.77 11.57 -14.87
N ARG A 401 -3.81 12.39 -14.44
CA ARG A 401 -3.98 13.82 -14.15
C ARG A 401 -2.79 14.64 -14.63
N ALA A 402 -3.04 15.84 -15.13
CA ALA A 402 -2.02 16.83 -15.45
C ALA A 402 -1.41 17.47 -14.19
N PRO A 403 -0.15 17.94 -14.21
CA PRO A 403 0.81 17.87 -15.33
C PRO A 403 1.33 16.45 -15.57
N HIS A 404 1.58 16.09 -16.82
CA HIS A 404 2.08 14.75 -17.17
C HIS A 404 3.59 14.76 -17.36
N LEU A 405 4.29 13.77 -16.82
CA LEU A 405 5.67 13.49 -17.17
C LEU A 405 5.80 13.07 -18.66
N PRO A 406 7.01 13.16 -19.25
CA PRO A 406 7.27 12.67 -20.60
C PRO A 406 6.87 11.21 -20.77
N LEU A 407 6.29 10.86 -21.94
CA LEU A 407 5.89 9.48 -22.21
C LEU A 407 7.12 8.66 -22.60
N VAL A 408 7.49 7.70 -21.75
CA VAL A 408 8.58 6.78 -22.02
C VAL A 408 8.02 5.37 -22.19
N THR A 409 8.02 4.89 -23.44
CA THR A 409 7.59 3.52 -23.80
C THR A 409 8.76 2.55 -23.97
N SER A 410 9.98 3.06 -24.01
CA SER A 410 11.20 2.28 -24.15
C SER A 410 11.70 1.72 -22.81
N SER A 411 12.45 0.62 -22.89
CA SER A 411 13.13 0.04 -21.74
C SER A 411 14.15 1.01 -21.13
N ARG A 412 14.10 1.21 -19.81
CA ARG A 412 14.91 2.20 -19.08
C ARG A 412 15.37 1.67 -17.74
N MET A 413 16.36 2.33 -17.14
CA MET A 413 16.85 1.95 -15.81
C MET A 413 15.76 2.15 -14.75
N PRO A 414 15.51 1.18 -13.86
CA PRO A 414 14.51 1.29 -12.80
C PRO A 414 14.65 2.56 -11.95
N ALA A 415 15.89 3.02 -11.72
CA ALA A 415 16.18 4.28 -11.03
C ALA A 415 15.40 5.48 -11.62
N THR A 416 15.30 5.59 -12.95
CA THR A 416 14.57 6.68 -13.61
C THR A 416 13.07 6.63 -13.31
N ALA A 417 12.48 5.45 -13.24
CA ALA A 417 11.07 5.29 -12.90
C ALA A 417 10.80 5.57 -11.41
N ILE A 418 11.73 5.21 -10.51
CA ILE A 418 11.63 5.56 -9.10
C ILE A 418 11.68 7.08 -8.91
N LEU A 419 12.58 7.77 -9.62
CA LEU A 419 12.65 9.23 -9.62
C LEU A 419 11.36 9.87 -10.18
N ASP A 420 10.80 9.35 -11.27
CA ASP A 420 9.51 9.79 -11.80
C ASP A 420 8.38 9.62 -10.79
N ILE A 421 8.27 8.46 -10.14
CA ILE A 421 7.24 8.18 -9.13
C ILE A 421 7.35 9.18 -7.97
N CYS A 422 8.56 9.46 -7.49
CA CYS A 422 8.78 10.43 -6.43
C CYS A 422 8.40 11.85 -6.91
N THR A 423 8.79 12.22 -8.13
CA THR A 423 8.49 13.54 -8.73
C THR A 423 6.98 13.76 -8.91
N ASP A 424 6.26 12.75 -9.41
CA ASP A 424 4.80 12.76 -9.52
C ASP A 424 4.12 12.84 -8.16
N THR A 425 4.64 12.12 -7.17
CA THR A 425 4.13 12.15 -5.80
C THR A 425 4.21 13.56 -5.22
N LEU A 426 5.33 14.26 -5.44
CA LEU A 426 5.51 15.66 -5.00
C LEU A 426 4.54 16.61 -5.71
N SER A 427 4.26 16.39 -7.00
CA SER A 427 3.46 17.28 -7.84
C SER A 427 1.95 17.12 -7.66
N HIS A 428 1.43 15.90 -7.49
CA HIS A 428 -0.01 15.65 -7.54
C HIS A 428 -0.74 15.66 -6.19
N ASN A 429 0.00 15.68 -5.07
CA ASN A 429 -0.57 15.58 -3.72
C ASN A 429 -0.60 16.90 -2.94
N LEU A 430 -0.36 18.04 -3.61
CA LEU A 430 -0.29 19.36 -2.97
C LEU A 430 -1.68 19.78 -2.48
N ARG A 431 -1.84 19.91 -1.16
CA ARG A 431 -3.08 20.35 -0.50
C ARG A 431 -2.76 21.10 0.79
N LYS A 432 -3.70 21.93 1.28
CA LYS A 432 -3.51 22.73 2.50
C LYS A 432 -3.24 21.87 3.76
N ARG A 433 -3.77 20.64 3.81
CA ARG A 433 -3.40 19.64 4.83
C ARG A 433 -2.37 18.67 4.26
N LEU A 434 -1.14 19.15 4.11
CA LEU A 434 -0.08 18.40 3.47
C LEU A 434 0.25 17.12 4.26
N ASP A 435 0.47 16.02 3.54
CA ASP A 435 0.96 14.78 4.15
C ASP A 435 2.49 14.83 4.26
N VAL A 436 3.00 15.30 5.40
CA VAL A 436 4.44 15.51 5.62
C VAL A 436 5.23 14.21 5.39
N ASN A 437 4.69 13.07 5.82
CA ASN A 437 5.33 11.77 5.70
C ASN A 437 5.52 11.34 4.24
N LEU A 438 4.47 11.47 3.43
CA LEU A 438 4.53 11.10 2.00
C LEU A 438 5.60 11.92 1.26
N TYR A 439 5.65 13.23 1.50
CA TYR A 439 6.61 14.12 0.87
C TYR A 439 8.04 13.89 1.38
N SER A 440 8.20 13.69 2.69
CA SER A 440 9.50 13.36 3.30
C SER A 440 10.09 12.07 2.71
N LEU A 441 9.26 11.05 2.50
CA LEU A 441 9.68 9.79 1.88
C LEU A 441 10.10 9.97 0.43
N ALA A 442 9.30 10.68 -0.39
CA ALA A 442 9.65 10.94 -1.78
C ALA A 442 10.99 11.68 -1.90
N LEU A 443 11.20 12.75 -1.12
CA LEU A 443 12.48 13.49 -1.09
C LEU A 443 13.62 12.62 -0.59
N GLY A 444 13.38 11.82 0.45
CA GLY A 444 14.37 10.92 1.03
C GLY A 444 14.83 9.82 0.05
N ILE A 445 13.92 9.29 -0.77
CA ILE A 445 14.23 8.31 -1.82
C ILE A 445 15.06 8.99 -2.91
N ILE A 446 14.65 10.17 -3.40
CA ILE A 446 15.41 10.93 -4.41
C ILE A 446 16.83 11.15 -3.90
N LEU A 447 17.01 11.65 -2.67
CA LEU A 447 18.31 11.92 -2.06
C LEU A 447 19.23 10.68 -2.06
N ARG A 448 18.71 9.52 -1.67
CA ARG A 448 19.48 8.26 -1.64
C ARG A 448 19.90 7.82 -3.03
N VAL A 449 18.98 7.88 -4.00
CA VAL A 449 19.29 7.55 -5.40
C VAL A 449 20.38 8.48 -5.93
N VAL A 450 20.21 9.80 -5.80
CA VAL A 450 21.21 10.75 -6.33
C VAL A 450 22.55 10.67 -5.60
N THR A 451 22.55 10.38 -4.29
CA THR A 451 23.79 10.15 -3.54
C THR A 451 24.51 8.90 -4.04
N HIS A 452 23.79 7.81 -4.33
CA HIS A 452 24.40 6.62 -4.92
C HIS A 452 24.97 6.88 -6.33
N LEU A 453 24.24 7.63 -7.16
CA LEU A 453 24.72 8.01 -8.50
C LEU A 453 25.98 8.87 -8.43
N GLU A 454 26.05 9.81 -7.49
CA GLU A 454 27.22 10.66 -7.25
C GLU A 454 28.44 9.85 -6.79
N GLN A 455 28.25 8.92 -5.87
CA GLN A 455 29.31 8.05 -5.35
C GLN A 455 29.87 7.10 -6.41
N THR A 456 29.00 6.61 -7.29
CA THR A 456 29.38 5.71 -8.39
C THR A 456 29.78 6.44 -9.67
N LYS A 457 29.63 7.77 -9.72
CA LYS A 457 29.80 8.60 -10.92
C LYS A 457 28.97 8.11 -12.10
N THR A 458 27.79 7.55 -11.81
CA THR A 458 26.87 7.03 -12.82
C THR A 458 26.03 8.17 -13.38
N ARG A 459 26.23 8.52 -14.65
CA ARG A 459 25.47 9.55 -15.33
C ARG A 459 24.13 9.01 -15.84
N LEU A 460 23.03 9.51 -15.29
CA LEU A 460 21.70 8.98 -15.55
C LEU A 460 20.94 9.83 -16.59
N GLN A 461 20.61 9.22 -17.72
CA GLN A 461 19.76 9.82 -18.77
C GLN A 461 18.32 9.91 -18.28
N HIS A 462 17.89 11.10 -17.88
CA HIS A 462 16.59 11.37 -17.28
C HIS A 462 16.19 12.83 -17.53
N HIS A 463 14.91 13.14 -17.41
CA HIS A 463 14.32 14.46 -17.62
C HIS A 463 14.41 15.31 -16.33
N TRP A 464 15.64 15.63 -15.94
CA TRP A 464 15.98 16.33 -14.68
C TRP A 464 15.23 17.65 -14.46
N ALA A 465 14.86 18.35 -15.53
CA ALA A 465 14.00 19.54 -15.51
C ALA A 465 12.77 19.40 -14.61
N TYR A 466 12.13 18.23 -14.62
CA TYR A 466 10.90 17.98 -13.85
C TYR A 466 11.18 17.81 -12.36
N ILE A 467 12.32 17.21 -11.99
CA ILE A 467 12.76 17.15 -10.59
C ILE A 467 13.00 18.58 -10.10
N TRP A 468 13.80 19.37 -10.83
CA TRP A 468 14.10 20.76 -10.46
C TRP A 468 12.83 21.59 -10.32
N GLY A 469 11.93 21.49 -11.30
CA GLY A 469 10.63 22.14 -11.27
C GLY A 469 9.80 21.74 -10.05
N SER A 470 9.76 20.45 -9.71
CA SER A 470 8.99 19.93 -8.57
C SER A 470 9.55 20.38 -7.22
N LEU A 471 10.89 20.40 -7.06
CA LEU A 471 11.52 20.88 -5.83
C LEU A 471 11.25 22.38 -5.61
N ILE A 472 11.45 23.21 -6.65
CA ILE A 472 11.18 24.65 -6.56
C ILE A 472 9.69 24.95 -6.41
N SER A 473 8.82 24.20 -7.08
CA SER A 473 7.36 24.30 -6.93
C SER A 473 6.93 23.97 -5.49
N LEU A 474 7.53 22.96 -4.87
CA LEU A 474 7.29 22.63 -3.47
C LEU A 474 7.76 23.73 -2.52
N ILE A 475 8.96 24.29 -2.72
CA ILE A 475 9.44 25.45 -1.95
C ILE A 475 8.45 26.62 -2.09
N ARG A 476 7.95 26.86 -3.32
CA ARG A 476 6.97 27.91 -3.59
C ARG A 476 5.66 27.69 -2.84
N PHE A 477 5.11 26.49 -2.91
CA PHE A 477 3.89 26.11 -2.22
C PHE A 477 4.04 26.27 -0.69
N LEU A 478 5.12 25.75 -0.11
CA LEU A 478 5.41 25.88 1.32
C LEU A 478 5.51 27.35 1.74
N THR A 479 6.19 28.18 0.95
CA THR A 479 6.33 29.62 1.25
C THR A 479 4.98 30.35 1.17
N GLN A 480 4.21 30.11 0.10
CA GLN A 480 2.93 30.76 -0.16
C GLN A 480 1.86 30.44 0.90
N TYR A 481 1.83 29.19 1.37
CA TYR A 481 0.86 28.71 2.37
C TYR A 481 1.49 28.54 3.76
N SER A 482 2.59 29.22 4.05
CA SER A 482 3.34 29.10 5.31
C SER A 482 2.49 29.35 6.56
N ALA A 483 1.53 30.26 6.50
CA ALA A 483 0.61 30.55 7.60
C ALA A 483 -0.23 29.32 8.02
N ASP A 484 -0.69 28.54 7.04
CA ASP A 484 -1.51 27.33 7.26
C ASP A 484 -0.63 26.12 7.63
N LEU A 485 0.58 26.05 7.07
CA LEU A 485 1.43 24.85 7.09
C LEU A 485 2.42 24.79 8.25
N ARG A 486 2.90 25.92 8.77
CA ARG A 486 3.96 25.98 9.80
C ARG A 486 3.63 25.24 11.10
N HIS A 487 2.34 25.01 11.37
CA HIS A 487 1.84 24.33 12.56
C HIS A 487 1.78 22.80 12.42
N LEU A 488 2.01 22.27 11.21
CA LEU A 488 2.05 20.83 10.98
C LEU A 488 3.27 20.22 11.67
N ARG A 489 3.07 19.11 12.38
CA ARG A 489 4.14 18.38 13.05
C ARG A 489 5.17 17.90 12.02
N GLY A 490 6.45 18.05 12.35
CA GLY A 490 7.56 17.56 11.51
C GLY A 490 7.83 18.39 10.25
N ILE A 491 7.05 19.44 9.95
CA ILE A 491 7.19 20.14 8.66
C ILE A 491 8.56 20.79 8.45
N ARG A 492 9.19 21.30 9.51
CA ARG A 492 10.51 21.93 9.43
C ARG A 492 11.60 20.87 9.26
N GLU A 493 11.65 19.91 10.18
CA GLU A 493 12.73 18.92 10.27
C GLU A 493 12.62 17.80 9.22
N GLU A 494 11.42 17.30 8.95
CA GLU A 494 11.20 16.13 8.09
C GLU A 494 10.91 16.50 6.63
N LEU A 495 10.50 17.74 6.35
CA LEU A 495 10.17 18.19 4.99
C LEU A 495 11.04 19.36 4.51
N CYS A 496 11.00 20.51 5.18
CA CYS A 496 11.72 21.70 4.73
C CYS A 496 13.24 21.48 4.71
N GLY A 497 13.79 20.88 5.77
CA GLY A 497 15.20 20.51 5.87
C GLY A 497 15.65 19.59 4.74
N PRO A 498 15.06 18.40 4.57
CA PRO A 498 15.38 17.48 3.48
C PRO A 498 15.19 18.07 2.08
N LEU A 499 14.18 18.92 1.88
CA LEU A 499 13.95 19.62 0.62
C LEU A 499 15.09 20.58 0.28
N ALA A 500 15.45 21.47 1.21
CA ALA A 500 16.55 22.41 1.02
C ALA A 500 17.89 21.67 0.87
N ASN A 501 18.10 20.63 1.67
CA ASN A 501 19.30 19.80 1.63
C ASN A 501 19.46 19.05 0.30
N LEU A 502 18.37 18.47 -0.23
CA LEU A 502 18.38 17.82 -1.54
C LEU A 502 18.70 18.82 -2.65
N ALA A 503 18.07 19.99 -2.65
CA ALA A 503 18.36 21.03 -3.63
C ALA A 503 19.83 21.51 -3.55
N ALA A 504 20.36 21.71 -2.34
CA ALA A 504 21.76 22.08 -2.12
C ALA A 504 22.73 20.97 -2.55
N PHE A 505 22.39 19.70 -2.28
CA PHE A 505 23.16 18.54 -2.75
C PHE A 505 23.21 18.49 -4.28
N CYS A 506 22.08 18.62 -4.96
CA CYS A 506 22.02 18.62 -6.42
C CYS A 506 22.80 19.80 -7.03
N LEU A 507 22.81 20.96 -6.37
CA LEU A 507 23.56 22.13 -6.81
C LEU A 507 25.08 21.96 -6.68
N THR A 508 25.54 21.33 -5.60
CA THR A 508 26.97 21.17 -5.30
C THR A 508 27.60 19.95 -5.97
N LYS A 509 26.83 18.88 -6.16
CA LYS A 509 27.32 17.59 -6.66
C LYS A 509 26.67 17.13 -7.97
N GLY A 510 25.85 17.98 -8.59
CA GLY A 510 25.11 17.68 -9.83
C GLY A 510 25.98 17.13 -10.96
N ASP A 511 27.17 17.69 -11.18
CA ASP A 511 28.10 17.25 -12.22
C ASP A 511 28.51 15.76 -12.11
N GLY A 512 28.42 15.18 -10.91
CA GLY A 512 28.75 13.78 -10.66
C GLY A 512 27.75 12.77 -11.23
N PHE A 513 26.49 13.15 -11.43
CA PHE A 513 25.42 12.23 -11.84
C PHE A 513 24.55 12.72 -13.00
N LEU A 514 24.66 14.00 -13.38
CA LEU A 514 23.93 14.54 -14.51
C LEU A 514 24.52 14.08 -15.86
N PRO A 515 23.66 13.86 -16.87
CA PRO A 515 24.10 13.36 -18.16
C PRO A 515 24.91 14.39 -18.95
N ASP A 516 24.54 15.66 -18.86
CA ASP A 516 25.07 16.75 -19.67
C ASP A 516 25.01 18.10 -18.92
N PRO A 517 25.82 19.11 -19.35
CA PRO A 517 25.81 20.43 -18.74
C PRO A 517 24.48 21.19 -18.88
N ALA A 518 23.67 20.95 -19.92
CA ALA A 518 22.41 21.67 -20.08
C ALA A 518 21.39 21.26 -19.00
N SER A 519 21.37 19.98 -18.62
CA SER A 519 20.60 19.50 -17.47
C SER A 519 21.01 20.18 -16.14
N PHE A 520 22.26 20.64 -16.04
CA PHE A 520 22.76 21.39 -14.89
C PHE A 520 22.44 22.88 -15.00
N ASP A 521 22.59 23.49 -16.19
CA ASP A 521 22.19 24.87 -16.49
C ASP A 521 20.71 25.12 -16.12
N GLU A 522 19.83 24.15 -16.38
CA GLU A 522 18.41 24.24 -16.01
C GLU A 522 18.18 24.37 -14.50
N LEU A 523 18.99 23.72 -13.67
CA LEU A 523 18.91 23.85 -12.21
C LEU A 523 19.26 25.29 -11.78
N PHE A 524 20.35 25.86 -12.33
CA PHE A 524 20.71 27.25 -12.06
C PHE A 524 19.63 28.21 -12.55
N TYR A 525 19.10 27.98 -13.75
CA TYR A 525 17.99 28.77 -14.28
C TYR A 525 16.79 28.79 -13.33
N LYS A 526 16.37 27.62 -12.83
CA LYS A 526 15.26 27.52 -11.86
C LYS A 526 15.58 28.17 -10.52
N LEU A 527 16.83 28.13 -10.08
CA LEU A 527 17.28 28.77 -8.84
C LEU A 527 17.31 30.31 -8.97
N ILE A 528 17.68 30.83 -10.14
CA ILE A 528 17.64 32.26 -10.47
C ILE A 528 16.19 32.75 -10.51
N GLU A 529 15.28 31.98 -11.13
CA GLU A 529 13.83 32.28 -11.11
C GLU A 529 13.26 32.31 -9.67
N ALA A 530 13.90 31.59 -8.74
CA ALA A 530 13.51 31.51 -7.33
C ALA A 530 14.21 32.53 -6.42
N TYR A 531 14.94 33.53 -6.96
CA TYR A 531 15.71 34.50 -6.17
C TYR A 531 14.92 35.18 -5.05
N ASP A 532 13.73 35.74 -5.36
CA ASP A 532 12.89 36.40 -4.35
C ASP A 532 12.17 35.42 -3.41
N LEU A 533 12.16 34.13 -3.75
CA LEU A 533 11.42 33.09 -3.04
C LEU A 533 12.24 32.51 -1.87
N LEU A 534 13.53 32.23 -2.09
CA LEU A 534 14.38 31.56 -1.12
C LEU A 534 14.53 32.35 0.21
N PRO A 535 14.71 33.69 0.20
CA PRO A 535 14.74 34.47 1.44
C PRO A 535 13.41 34.42 2.21
N LYS A 536 12.28 34.43 1.50
CA LYS A 536 10.94 34.30 2.12
C LYS A 536 10.74 32.92 2.73
N PHE A 537 11.19 31.87 2.05
CA PHE A 537 11.19 30.51 2.59
C PHE A 537 12.02 30.41 3.87
N LYS A 538 13.23 30.97 3.87
CA LYS A 538 14.08 31.06 5.06
C LYS A 538 13.37 31.78 6.21
N GLN A 539 12.75 32.92 5.94
CA GLN A 539 12.02 33.69 6.97
C GLN A 539 10.82 32.93 7.54
N ALA A 540 10.14 32.11 6.73
CA ALA A 540 8.95 31.37 7.15
C ALA A 540 9.27 30.15 8.02
N TYR A 541 10.39 29.47 7.76
CA TYR A 541 10.67 28.14 8.33
C TYR A 541 11.94 28.04 9.17
N CYS A 542 12.89 28.98 9.06
CA CYS A 542 14.08 29.00 9.91
C CYS A 542 13.86 29.89 11.14
N ASP A 543 14.18 29.37 12.33
CA ASP A 543 14.18 30.20 13.53
C ASP A 543 15.48 31.03 13.62
N PRO A 544 15.41 32.32 13.98
CA PRO A 544 16.58 33.19 14.04
C PRO A 544 17.59 32.79 15.13
N ASN A 545 17.14 32.07 16.16
CA ASN A 545 17.95 31.68 17.33
C ASN A 545 18.52 30.24 17.24
N SER A 546 18.31 29.50 16.15
CA SER A 546 18.80 28.12 16.05
C SER A 546 20.32 28.07 15.81
N THR A 547 21.05 27.39 16.69
CA THR A 547 22.49 27.13 16.55
C THR A 547 22.78 26.14 15.41
N THR A 548 23.96 26.23 14.79
CA THR A 548 24.39 25.42 13.62
C THR A 548 24.45 23.90 13.82
N GLN A 549 24.36 23.42 15.07
CA GLN A 549 24.46 22.00 15.43
C GLN A 549 23.11 21.26 15.51
N THR A 550 21.97 21.96 15.47
CA THR A 550 20.64 21.33 15.48
C THR A 550 20.12 21.05 14.06
N THR A 551 19.06 20.25 13.93
CA THR A 551 18.37 19.96 12.65
C THR A 551 17.94 21.24 11.92
N ASP A 552 17.54 22.28 12.67
CA ASP A 552 17.27 23.63 12.15
C ASP A 552 18.53 24.30 11.57
N GLY A 553 19.70 24.06 12.16
CA GLY A 553 20.99 24.50 11.61
C GLY A 553 21.32 23.86 10.26
N ARG A 554 20.83 22.65 9.98
CA ARG A 554 20.99 22.00 8.67
C ARG A 554 20.14 22.69 7.61
N LEU A 555 18.85 22.92 7.89
CA LEU A 555 17.96 23.68 7.01
C LEU A 555 18.55 25.07 6.71
N LYS A 556 18.99 25.78 7.75
CA LYS A 556 19.59 27.11 7.62
C LYS A 556 20.82 27.12 6.71
N ARG A 557 21.74 26.17 6.87
CA ARG A 557 22.93 26.03 6.00
C ARG A 557 22.55 25.75 4.55
N SER A 558 21.68 24.76 4.32
CA SER A 558 21.26 24.40 2.97
C SER A 558 20.56 25.56 2.26
N ILE A 559 19.68 26.30 2.95
CA ILE A 559 19.01 27.46 2.34
C ILE A 559 19.96 28.64 2.13
N GLU A 560 20.94 28.85 3.02
CA GLU A 560 21.97 29.88 2.86
C GLU A 560 22.85 29.61 1.64
N ALA A 561 23.25 28.36 1.40
CA ALA A 561 23.98 27.96 0.20
C ALA A 561 23.16 28.26 -1.07
N LEU A 562 21.86 27.91 -1.09
CA LEU A 562 20.96 28.20 -2.22
C LEU A 562 20.80 29.71 -2.46
N ILE A 563 20.64 30.50 -1.38
CA ILE A 563 20.52 31.97 -1.47
C ILE A 563 21.82 32.59 -1.98
N SER A 564 22.98 32.12 -1.51
CA SER A 564 24.30 32.60 -1.92
C SER A 564 24.48 32.46 -3.44
N VAL A 565 24.21 31.26 -3.97
CA VAL A 565 24.31 30.99 -5.41
C VAL A 565 23.28 31.81 -6.20
N SER A 566 22.02 31.84 -5.77
CA SER A 566 20.98 32.64 -6.44
C SER A 566 21.34 34.14 -6.48
N SER A 567 21.90 34.67 -5.39
CA SER A 567 22.31 36.08 -5.28
C SER A 567 23.51 36.41 -6.16
N HIS A 568 24.49 35.51 -6.25
CA HIS A 568 25.64 35.66 -7.14
C HIS A 568 25.21 35.82 -8.60
N TYR A 569 24.38 34.89 -9.09
CA TYR A 569 23.88 34.94 -10.45
C TYR A 569 22.96 36.15 -10.70
N HIS A 570 22.11 36.52 -9.72
CA HIS A 570 21.31 37.74 -9.84
C HIS A 570 22.18 39.00 -9.92
N GLY A 571 23.28 39.07 -9.17
CA GLY A 571 24.27 40.14 -9.25
C GLY A 571 24.94 40.22 -10.62
N LEU A 572 25.37 39.09 -11.18
CA LEU A 572 25.93 39.02 -12.54
C LEU A 572 24.92 39.49 -13.61
N LEU A 573 23.66 39.06 -13.49
CA LEU A 573 22.59 39.48 -14.39
C LEU A 573 22.32 40.99 -14.33
N GLN A 574 22.38 41.59 -13.13
CA GLN A 574 22.26 43.04 -12.96
C GLN A 574 23.46 43.81 -13.53
N ALA A 575 24.67 43.27 -13.36
CA ALA A 575 25.91 43.89 -13.86
C ALA A 575 25.97 43.95 -15.39
N GLN A 576 25.42 42.94 -16.09
CA GLN A 576 25.47 42.89 -17.57
C GLN A 576 24.32 43.61 -18.28
N HIS A 577 23.14 43.70 -17.68
CA HIS A 577 21.93 44.10 -18.40
C HIS A 577 21.16 45.29 -17.79
N GLY A 578 21.65 45.85 -16.67
CA GLY A 578 20.94 46.90 -15.94
C GLY A 578 19.59 46.42 -15.40
N LYS A 579 18.84 47.29 -14.70
CA LYS A 579 17.54 46.98 -14.07
C LYS A 579 16.40 46.70 -15.09
N LYS A 580 16.57 45.78 -16.05
CA LYS A 580 15.47 45.30 -16.90
C LYS A 580 14.85 44.05 -16.30
N THR A 581 13.55 44.11 -16.03
CA THR A 581 12.75 43.10 -15.32
C THR A 581 12.52 41.80 -16.09
N HIS A 582 12.77 41.78 -17.40
CA HIS A 582 12.62 40.60 -18.25
C HIS A 582 13.86 40.42 -19.13
N GLN A 583 14.61 39.36 -18.88
CA GLN A 583 15.80 38.99 -19.66
C GLN A 583 15.47 37.82 -20.59
N SER A 584 16.02 37.84 -21.80
CA SER A 584 15.83 36.74 -22.77
C SER A 584 16.47 35.45 -22.24
N PRO A 585 15.88 34.26 -22.47
CA PRO A 585 16.44 32.97 -22.02
C PRO A 585 17.90 32.74 -22.46
N ALA A 586 18.26 33.21 -23.67
CA ALA A 586 19.62 33.11 -24.21
C ALA A 586 20.65 34.04 -23.51
N ALA A 587 20.19 35.10 -22.84
CA ALA A 587 21.05 35.95 -22.01
C ALA A 587 21.34 35.28 -20.68
N ILE A 588 20.33 34.69 -20.05
CA ILE A 588 20.46 33.96 -18.78
C ILE A 588 21.42 32.76 -18.94
N GLN A 589 21.31 32.00 -20.04
CA GLN A 589 22.24 30.91 -20.32
C GLN A 589 23.70 31.36 -20.48
N ARG A 590 23.96 32.54 -21.06
CA ARG A 590 25.32 33.09 -21.16
C ARG A 590 25.87 33.45 -19.79
N VAL A 591 25.06 34.10 -18.97
CA VAL A 591 25.44 34.46 -17.60
C VAL A 591 25.64 33.22 -16.72
N ILE A 592 24.87 32.15 -16.92
CA ILE A 592 25.10 30.87 -16.22
C ILE A 592 26.50 30.33 -16.53
N LYS A 593 26.87 30.31 -17.82
CA LYS A 593 28.18 29.81 -18.26
C LYS A 593 29.35 30.64 -17.73
N GLU A 594 29.23 31.96 -17.75
CA GLU A 594 30.25 32.86 -17.20
C GLU A 594 30.31 32.82 -15.67
N GLY A 595 29.18 32.56 -15.01
CA GLY A 595 29.11 32.42 -13.57
C GLY A 595 29.83 31.19 -13.04
N TYR A 596 30.00 30.13 -13.83
CA TYR A 596 30.77 28.94 -13.42
C TYR A 596 32.22 29.26 -13.02
N GLU A 597 32.85 30.25 -13.66
CA GLU A 597 34.24 30.64 -13.38
C GLU A 597 34.38 31.47 -12.10
N THR A 598 33.28 32.10 -11.66
CA THR A 598 33.27 33.04 -10.52
C THR A 598 32.55 32.49 -9.29
N LEU A 599 31.87 31.36 -9.42
CA LEU A 599 31.07 30.76 -8.37
C LEU A 599 31.94 29.93 -7.42
N ASN A 600 32.03 30.36 -6.16
CA ASN A 600 32.59 29.54 -5.10
C ASN A 600 31.45 28.75 -4.41
N LEU A 601 31.31 27.48 -4.78
CA LEU A 601 30.32 26.60 -4.15
C LEU A 601 30.83 26.16 -2.78
N GLU A 602 30.06 26.43 -1.73
CA GLU A 602 30.30 25.83 -0.42
C GLU A 602 30.13 24.30 -0.53
N THR A 603 31.24 23.57 -0.55
CA THR A 603 31.24 22.10 -0.56
C THR A 603 31.06 21.58 0.86
N ASP A 604 29.84 21.66 1.40
CA ASP A 604 29.52 20.99 2.67
C ASP A 604 29.30 19.50 2.41
N GLU A 605 30.21 18.65 2.88
CA GLU A 605 30.07 17.18 2.77
C GLU A 605 28.78 16.67 3.43
N ASN A 606 28.23 17.43 4.38
CA ASN A 606 27.01 17.07 5.10
C ASN A 606 25.74 17.11 4.23
N PHE A 607 25.77 17.68 3.03
CA PHE A 607 24.60 17.64 2.15
C PHE A 607 24.25 16.21 1.68
N SER A 608 25.26 15.34 1.61
CA SER A 608 25.09 13.92 1.23
C SER A 608 24.60 13.04 2.38
N HIS A 609 24.59 13.55 3.62
CA HIS A 609 24.32 12.73 4.80
C HIS A 609 22.83 12.36 4.91
N TRP A 610 22.52 11.09 5.09
CA TRP A 610 21.17 10.63 5.39
C TRP A 610 21.22 9.48 6.39
N ASP A 611 20.21 9.42 7.25
CA ASP A 611 20.06 8.35 8.22
C ASP A 611 19.39 7.13 7.59
N ARG A 612 19.92 5.94 7.91
CA ARG A 612 19.25 4.67 7.58
C ARG A 612 17.87 4.61 8.22
N TRP A 613 16.95 3.95 7.53
CA TRP A 613 15.60 3.70 7.99
C TRP A 613 15.62 3.01 9.37
N ARG A 614 14.84 3.56 10.29
CA ARG A 614 14.63 3.01 11.64
C ARG A 614 13.15 3.06 11.95
N GLU A 615 12.54 1.89 12.08
CA GLU A 615 11.12 1.77 12.38
C GLU A 615 10.71 2.41 13.71
N SER A 616 11.62 2.41 14.69
CA SER A 616 11.38 2.97 16.03
C SER A 616 10.89 4.42 15.97
N ASN A 617 11.40 5.19 15.01
CA ASN A 617 11.08 6.61 14.85
C ASN A 617 9.66 6.81 14.30
N TRP A 618 9.12 5.79 13.64
CA TRP A 618 7.82 5.80 12.96
C TRP A 618 6.79 4.91 13.65
N LYS A 619 7.04 4.47 14.89
CA LYS A 619 6.18 3.54 15.66
C LYS A 619 4.69 3.94 15.63
N ALA A 620 4.37 5.21 15.85
CA ALA A 620 2.98 5.68 15.89
C ALA A 620 2.29 5.60 14.51
N GLU A 621 2.99 6.03 13.46
CA GLU A 621 2.48 6.02 12.09
C GLU A 621 2.37 4.60 11.54
N ILE A 622 3.36 3.74 11.79
CA ILE A 622 3.32 2.33 11.39
C ILE A 622 2.15 1.62 12.07
N LYS A 623 1.91 1.84 13.37
CA LYS A 623 0.73 1.28 14.05
C LYS A 623 -0.58 1.71 13.41
N LYS A 624 -0.69 2.97 12.97
CA LYS A 624 -1.88 3.48 12.26
C LYS A 624 -2.04 2.82 10.89
N MET A 625 -0.95 2.67 10.14
CA MET A 625 -0.97 2.02 8.83
C MET A 625 -1.33 0.53 8.92
N ILE A 626 -0.82 -0.18 9.93
CA ILE A 626 -1.17 -1.58 10.20
C ILE A 626 -2.68 -1.72 10.42
N ARG A 627 -3.31 -0.84 11.20
CA ARG A 627 -4.77 -0.90 11.44
C ARG A 627 -5.57 -0.85 10.15
N VAL A 628 -5.23 0.08 9.25
CA VAL A 628 -5.91 0.21 7.95
C VAL A 628 -5.75 -1.06 7.10
N ALA A 629 -4.53 -1.61 7.03
CA ALA A 629 -4.27 -2.83 6.27
C ALA A 629 -4.95 -4.06 6.87
N VAL A 630 -5.06 -4.13 8.20
CA VAL A 630 -5.76 -5.21 8.92
C VAL A 630 -7.26 -5.16 8.66
N GLU A 631 -7.87 -3.97 8.66
CA GLU A 631 -9.29 -3.81 8.31
C GLU A 631 -9.58 -4.29 6.87
N ASP A 632 -8.72 -3.94 5.92
CA ASP A 632 -8.84 -4.42 4.54
C ASP A 632 -8.56 -5.92 4.40
N ALA A 633 -7.59 -6.47 5.15
CA ALA A 633 -7.30 -7.90 5.20
C ALA A 633 -8.50 -8.71 5.71
N ARG A 634 -9.24 -8.16 6.68
CA ARG A 634 -10.50 -8.77 7.14
C ARG A 634 -11.54 -8.75 6.04
N ALA A 635 -11.74 -7.63 5.35
CA ALA A 635 -12.68 -7.56 4.23
C ALA A 635 -12.27 -8.46 3.04
N LEU A 636 -10.97 -8.71 2.87
CA LEU A 636 -10.43 -9.67 1.89
C LEU A 636 -10.80 -11.12 2.21
N SER A 637 -10.98 -11.48 3.49
CA SER A 637 -11.36 -12.85 3.87
C SER A 637 -12.81 -13.21 3.52
N LEU A 638 -13.70 -12.21 3.41
CA LEU A 638 -15.10 -12.41 3.06
C LEU A 638 -15.31 -12.69 1.56
N ARG A 639 -14.42 -12.14 0.72
CA ARG A 639 -14.38 -12.34 -0.73
C ARG A 639 -13.74 -13.69 -1.07
#